data_AF-A0A7V2HHM4-F1
#
_entry.id   AF-A0A7V2HHM4-F1
#
_cell.length_a   1.000
_cell.length_b   1.000
_cell.length_c   1.000
_cell.angle_alpha   90.00
_cell.angle_beta   90.00
_cell.angle_gamma   90.00
#
_symmetry.space_group_name_H-M   'P 1'
#
loop_
_entity.id
_entity.type
_entity.pdbx_description
1 polymer ?
#
loop_
_entity_poly.entity_id
_entity_poly.type
_entity_poly.pdbx_seq_one_letter_code
_entity_poly.pdbx_strand_id
1 'polypeptide(L)'
;MSIRRSRPALAGLLLMQIHDLPASAQSERAAGLVSDRISANRREFFVYRNHDDGSAKAYPSGIFPDARKLSVDPACIDDPGNPSTGCTADPRRMDCRNGTVMRITWAPMAATEFYGLNFEEPEHFGSRMRGVGYDLSPATHIVFRYRSPTGIRVQFGVNDGRAFSTDFIPIPAGASWSERRLALDELRTADSPAARVSLRNVHIPFFVVTNGANAANGGTLLLDDIRYEPAPRRQLSQPSFPLANATCGIVPAPDRMSGRVLIPPDQVNRNLTTTYETALALWLALRRGDLDNARHVADSLVHAVTHDNSGFPLPTVPLGAALRNGYINGDATFLNDQQCPGASNCPPADRGSGAKAGQMRLAGFSIASNLCGASKFCLVLDGATGGNNSFAMISLLAAYRRLGDTKYLDAARTIGNWIHGLLFDPSPGFGGYFVGAPDEGAEKSILRGKSVENNADIAAAFQMLADVESQLCNRVSAEVWKLRSEEAANFVIRMFDPVNGRFFAGTVPIGTPPSPGISPDGERRGGEVINTFDFLDANTFVPLALMSLPRYRDRIDWRRPVDWAARQVQRIRAGGQSFEGFSIVHAPVSGPAAIAWEFTGQMVVTMRAVDAFYGESRYRAAAESYLAQIWRAQILAPYADGRGLVAATMESGDQIPPHEQCVSTPFQCIAQRVGLAATLWAIFADASMNPLARDAIRFAETPLLVNGASYEGCLSPGGLFSVFGFGTLAETASSTTFPLPVTLSGVEARLGGRRAPLLYAGPNQINGQIPYETPNGPVEVELWRNSALQARTSVQIAGVSPGLFVGAENRCVAFNFSGARNTPATPTGAGEGVTVYLTGLGKTQNPVATGLAAPAGILSPALARAAARIGGRAARVLFIGLTPGAAGVGQANLEPEAALPRGDHDVVVILDGVPSNACVVAVGG
;
A
#
# COMPACT_ATOMS: atom_id res chain seq x y z
N MET A 1 22.08 -42.09 10.37
CA MET A 1 22.52 -40.68 10.29
C MET A 1 21.47 -39.82 11.01
N SER A 2 21.66 -39.49 12.29
CA SER A 2 20.68 -38.66 13.01
C SER A 2 20.93 -37.20 12.61
N ILE A 3 20.12 -36.67 11.69
CA ILE A 3 20.04 -35.23 11.42
C ILE A 3 19.31 -34.60 12.61
N ARG A 4 19.93 -34.62 13.79
CA ARG A 4 19.42 -33.94 14.99
C ARG A 4 19.97 -32.53 15.01
N ARG A 5 19.03 -31.56 15.02
CA ARG A 5 19.20 -30.16 15.40
C ARG A 5 20.25 -29.37 14.60
N SER A 6 19.89 -28.94 13.40
CA SER A 6 20.50 -27.75 12.79
C SER A 6 19.52 -26.57 12.86
N ARG A 7 19.85 -25.61 13.74
CA ARG A 7 19.33 -24.24 13.90
C ARG A 7 17.86 -24.06 14.36
N PRO A 8 17.62 -23.87 15.68
CA PRO A 8 16.46 -23.10 16.15
C PRO A 8 16.50 -21.62 15.71
N ALA A 9 17.64 -21.10 15.23
CA ALA A 9 17.76 -19.72 14.78
C ALA A 9 17.04 -19.43 13.45
N LEU A 10 17.06 -20.33 12.45
CA LEU A 10 16.33 -20.09 11.19
C LEU A 10 14.82 -20.33 11.36
N ALA A 11 14.43 -21.33 12.16
CA ALA A 11 13.05 -21.53 12.56
C ALA A 11 12.55 -20.35 13.41
N GLY A 12 13.37 -19.84 14.33
CA GLY A 12 13.11 -18.63 15.12
C GLY A 12 13.04 -17.35 14.27
N LEU A 13 13.75 -17.29 13.13
CA LEU A 13 13.68 -16.18 12.17
C LEU A 13 12.52 -16.31 11.16
N LEU A 14 12.02 -17.53 10.89
CA LEU A 14 10.73 -17.72 10.21
C LEU A 14 9.53 -17.55 11.15
N LEU A 15 9.76 -17.59 12.47
CA LEU A 15 8.78 -17.48 13.56
C LEU A 15 8.92 -16.17 14.35
N MET A 16 9.77 -15.22 13.93
CA MET A 16 9.83 -13.91 14.55
C MET A 16 8.56 -13.14 14.17
N GLN A 17 7.54 -13.33 15.00
CA GLN A 17 6.31 -12.55 15.15
C GLN A 17 5.23 -12.71 14.09
N ILE A 18 4.55 -13.86 14.11
CA ILE A 18 3.10 -13.89 13.82
C ILE A 18 2.36 -14.07 15.14
N HIS A 19 2.62 -13.19 16.10
CA HIS A 19 1.75 -13.02 17.26
C HIS A 19 1.29 -11.57 17.19
N ASP A 20 0.34 -11.30 16.30
CA ASP A 20 -0.45 -10.08 16.37
C ASP A 20 -1.02 -10.03 17.79
N LEU A 21 -0.67 -8.98 18.55
CA LEU A 21 -1.27 -8.80 19.87
C LEU A 21 -2.79 -8.65 19.69
N PRO A 22 -3.61 -9.18 20.62
CA PRO A 22 -5.05 -8.95 20.56
C PRO A 22 -5.33 -7.46 20.46
N ALA A 23 -6.11 -7.07 19.45
CA ALA A 23 -6.43 -5.67 19.23
C ALA A 23 -7.17 -5.08 20.44
N SER A 24 -6.72 -3.91 20.90
CA SER A 24 -7.46 -3.15 21.90
C SER A 24 -8.82 -2.68 21.36
N ALA A 25 -9.75 -2.35 22.25
CA ALA A 25 -11.05 -1.80 21.84
C ALA A 25 -10.91 -0.48 21.04
N GLN A 26 -9.86 0.30 21.32
CA GLN A 26 -9.50 1.52 20.60
C GLN A 26 -9.07 1.20 19.16
N SER A 27 -8.22 0.18 18.99
CA SER A 27 -7.77 -0.31 17.69
C SER A 27 -8.92 -0.90 16.87
N GLU A 28 -9.85 -1.62 17.50
CA GLU A 28 -11.05 -2.12 16.83
C GLU A 28 -11.96 -1.00 16.32
N ARG A 29 -12.13 0.09 17.08
CA ARG A 29 -12.86 1.29 16.60
C ARG A 29 -12.17 1.95 15.41
N ALA A 30 -10.84 2.06 15.46
CA ALA A 30 -10.02 2.59 14.37
C ALA A 30 -10.12 1.73 13.11
N ALA A 31 -10.01 0.40 13.25
CA ALA A 31 -10.16 -0.54 12.14
C ALA A 31 -11.57 -0.46 11.53
N GLY A 32 -12.61 -0.32 12.36
CA GLY A 32 -13.98 -0.09 11.90
C GLY A 32 -14.11 1.19 11.06
N LEU A 33 -13.45 2.29 11.46
CA LEU A 33 -13.41 3.52 10.67
C LEU A 33 -12.72 3.30 9.31
N VAL A 34 -11.59 2.57 9.27
CA VAL A 34 -10.89 2.26 8.02
C VAL A 34 -11.80 1.48 7.06
N SER A 35 -12.48 0.44 7.55
CA SER A 35 -13.44 -0.35 6.76
C SER A 35 -14.59 0.52 6.22
N ASP A 36 -15.14 1.41 7.05
CA ASP A 36 -16.19 2.35 6.61
C ASP A 36 -15.66 3.30 5.53
N ARG A 37 -14.43 3.81 5.66
CA ARG A 37 -13.80 4.71 4.67
C ARG A 37 -13.46 4.02 3.35
N ILE A 38 -13.12 2.73 3.37
CA ILE A 38 -12.95 1.94 2.14
C ILE A 38 -14.30 1.74 1.44
N SER A 39 -15.35 1.43 2.21
CA SER A 39 -16.65 1.05 1.66
C SER A 39 -17.61 2.21 1.37
N ALA A 40 -17.33 3.42 1.87
CA ALA A 40 -18.19 4.60 1.75
C ALA A 40 -18.66 4.85 0.31
N ASN A 41 -17.72 4.89 -0.64
CA ASN A 41 -18.01 5.14 -2.06
C ASN A 41 -18.88 4.06 -2.72
N ARG A 42 -18.95 2.85 -2.16
CA ARG A 42 -19.77 1.75 -2.68
C ARG A 42 -21.18 1.70 -2.09
N ARG A 43 -21.35 2.29 -0.90
CA ARG A 43 -22.61 2.26 -0.13
C ARG A 43 -23.50 3.48 -0.38
N GLU A 44 -22.90 4.58 -0.83
CA GLU A 44 -23.57 5.87 -0.97
C GLU A 44 -23.46 6.42 -2.40
N PHE A 45 -24.45 7.20 -2.84
CA PHE A 45 -24.42 7.90 -4.12
C PHE A 45 -24.90 9.34 -3.94
N PHE A 46 -23.94 10.24 -3.70
CA PHE A 46 -24.19 11.67 -3.57
C PHE A 46 -24.07 12.36 -4.91
N VAL A 47 -25.12 13.08 -5.32
CA VAL A 47 -25.02 14.08 -6.39
C VAL A 47 -24.15 15.24 -5.90
N TYR A 48 -24.39 15.70 -4.67
CA TYR A 48 -23.61 16.73 -3.99
C TYR A 48 -23.62 16.48 -2.49
N ARG A 49 -22.48 16.71 -1.84
CA ARG A 49 -22.33 16.65 -0.38
C ARG A 49 -21.53 17.84 0.13
N ASN A 50 -20.33 18.04 -0.41
CA ASN A 50 -19.51 19.22 -0.14
C ASN A 50 -18.90 19.75 -1.44
N HIS A 51 -18.46 21.01 -1.44
CA HIS A 51 -17.61 21.53 -2.50
C HIS A 51 -16.37 20.65 -2.66
N ASP A 52 -16.03 20.24 -3.87
CA ASP A 52 -14.89 19.36 -4.19
C ASP A 52 -14.87 18.01 -3.44
N ASP A 53 -16.01 17.53 -2.95
CA ASP A 53 -16.09 16.18 -2.37
C ASP A 53 -15.82 15.13 -3.45
N GLY A 54 -14.81 14.29 -3.26
CA GLY A 54 -14.47 13.23 -4.23
C GLY A 54 -15.57 12.18 -4.40
N SER A 55 -16.46 12.05 -3.41
CA SER A 55 -17.62 11.16 -3.48
C SER A 55 -18.80 11.74 -4.27
N ALA A 56 -18.81 13.05 -4.56
CA ALA A 56 -19.87 13.69 -5.35
C ALA A 56 -19.83 13.21 -6.82
N LYS A 57 -21.02 13.01 -7.39
CA LYS A 57 -21.26 12.38 -8.70
C LYS A 57 -21.76 13.36 -9.77
N ALA A 58 -21.81 14.66 -9.48
CA ALA A 58 -22.19 15.66 -10.46
C ALA A 58 -21.65 17.04 -10.08
N TYR A 59 -21.57 17.91 -11.08
CA TYR A 59 -21.06 19.27 -10.93
C TYR A 59 -22.20 20.28 -11.09
N PRO A 60 -22.28 21.32 -10.24
CA PRO A 60 -23.27 22.38 -10.34
C PRO A 60 -22.94 23.36 -11.49
N SER A 61 -22.88 22.86 -12.73
CA SER A 61 -22.29 23.56 -13.87
C SER A 61 -23.31 24.04 -14.91
N GLY A 62 -24.55 23.57 -14.86
CA GLY A 62 -25.58 23.90 -15.84
C GLY A 62 -26.46 25.07 -15.41
N ILE A 63 -25.96 26.29 -15.55
CA ILE A 63 -26.71 27.53 -15.28
C ILE A 63 -27.49 27.94 -16.52
N PHE A 64 -28.79 28.22 -16.40
CA PHE A 64 -29.63 28.62 -17.53
C PHE A 64 -30.74 29.62 -17.14
N PRO A 65 -31.23 30.45 -18.09
CA PRO A 65 -30.75 30.65 -19.46
C PRO A 65 -29.45 31.47 -19.54
N ASP A 66 -29.17 32.32 -18.55
CA ASP A 66 -27.87 32.99 -18.36
C ASP A 66 -27.54 33.17 -16.86
N ALA A 67 -26.27 33.46 -16.53
CA ALA A 67 -25.80 33.60 -15.14
C ALA A 67 -26.07 34.98 -14.51
N ARG A 68 -26.81 35.88 -15.16
CA ARG A 68 -26.92 37.29 -14.70
C ARG A 68 -27.78 37.46 -13.46
N LYS A 69 -28.76 36.59 -13.25
CA LYS A 69 -29.71 36.62 -12.12
C LYS A 69 -29.59 35.42 -11.19
N LEU A 70 -28.62 34.54 -11.43
CA LEU A 70 -28.36 33.36 -10.62
C LEU A 70 -26.91 33.38 -10.10
N SER A 71 -26.75 33.38 -8.79
CA SER A 71 -25.46 33.21 -8.11
C SER A 71 -25.41 31.86 -7.42
N VAL A 72 -24.35 31.10 -7.66
CA VAL A 72 -24.12 29.77 -7.08
C VAL A 72 -22.82 29.80 -6.29
N ASP A 73 -22.87 29.32 -5.06
CA ASP A 73 -21.72 29.19 -4.16
C ASP A 73 -21.75 27.78 -3.55
N PRO A 74 -20.98 26.83 -4.11
CA PRO A 74 -20.96 25.44 -3.64
C PRO A 74 -20.23 25.29 -2.30
N ALA A 75 -19.56 26.33 -1.81
CA ALA A 75 -18.61 26.25 -0.69
C ALA A 75 -19.06 27.10 0.51
N CYS A 76 -20.35 27.42 0.59
CA CYS A 76 -20.91 28.21 1.68
C CYS A 76 -20.77 27.48 3.02
N ILE A 77 -20.43 28.23 4.07
CA ILE A 77 -20.52 27.75 5.46
C ILE A 77 -21.83 28.22 6.06
N ASP A 78 -22.65 27.26 6.47
CA ASP A 78 -23.99 27.48 6.99
C ASP A 78 -23.97 28.46 8.18
N ASP A 79 -24.70 29.56 8.04
CA ASP A 79 -24.93 30.53 9.10
C ASP A 79 -26.43 30.81 9.23
N PRO A 80 -27.12 30.08 10.13
CA PRO A 80 -28.53 30.29 10.39
C PRO A 80 -28.84 31.69 10.95
N GLY A 81 -27.84 32.40 11.48
CA GLY A 81 -27.98 33.76 11.99
C GLY A 81 -27.92 34.85 10.92
N ASN A 82 -27.57 34.50 9.67
CA ASN A 82 -27.52 35.44 8.56
C ASN A 82 -28.79 35.34 7.70
N PRO A 83 -29.78 36.25 7.86
CA PRO A 83 -31.07 36.15 7.18
C PRO A 83 -31.04 36.57 5.70
N SER A 84 -29.93 37.15 5.21
CA SER A 84 -29.83 37.58 3.81
C SER A 84 -29.19 36.53 2.93
N THR A 85 -28.07 35.93 3.37
CA THR A 85 -27.32 34.95 2.56
C THR A 85 -27.40 33.54 3.10
N GLY A 86 -27.71 33.37 4.39
CA GLY A 86 -27.60 32.09 5.09
C GLY A 86 -26.16 31.58 5.25
N CYS A 87 -25.14 32.37 4.88
CA CYS A 87 -23.74 31.95 4.92
C CYS A 87 -22.88 32.94 5.70
N THR A 88 -21.86 32.43 6.38
CA THR A 88 -20.84 33.27 7.01
C THR A 88 -19.68 33.55 6.06
N ALA A 89 -19.07 34.73 6.19
CA ALA A 89 -17.82 35.11 5.56
C ALA A 89 -16.66 35.21 6.57
N ASP A 90 -16.91 34.88 7.85
CA ASP A 90 -15.87 34.94 8.88
C ASP A 90 -14.89 33.76 8.70
N PRO A 91 -13.61 34.02 8.39
CA PRO A 91 -12.62 32.96 8.16
C PRO A 91 -12.25 32.17 9.44
N ARG A 92 -12.78 32.57 10.60
CA ARG A 92 -12.67 31.80 11.86
C ARG A 92 -13.76 30.76 12.03
N ARG A 93 -14.82 30.80 11.22
CA ARG A 93 -15.92 29.83 11.29
C ARG A 93 -15.53 28.53 10.64
N MET A 94 -15.95 27.45 11.29
CA MET A 94 -15.74 26.09 10.83
C MET A 94 -16.96 25.24 11.18
N ASP A 95 -17.39 24.39 10.26
CA ASP A 95 -18.47 23.43 10.47
C ASP A 95 -17.99 22.02 10.12
N CYS A 96 -17.62 21.25 11.13
CA CYS A 96 -17.23 19.85 10.97
C CYS A 96 -18.42 18.88 10.94
N ARG A 97 -19.64 19.38 11.15
CA ARG A 97 -20.86 18.57 11.17
C ARG A 97 -21.50 18.49 9.79
N ASN A 98 -21.72 19.64 9.16
CA ASN A 98 -22.32 19.70 7.82
C ASN A 98 -21.29 19.90 6.72
N GLY A 99 -20.10 20.43 7.04
CA GLY A 99 -19.13 20.77 6.01
C GLY A 99 -19.50 22.07 5.29
N THR A 100 -19.37 22.07 3.96
CA THR A 100 -19.83 23.17 3.10
C THR A 100 -21.16 22.82 2.46
N VAL A 101 -22.04 23.80 2.31
CA VAL A 101 -23.36 23.63 1.69
C VAL A 101 -23.48 24.44 0.40
N MET A 102 -24.42 24.06 -0.46
CA MET A 102 -24.70 24.73 -1.72
C MET A 102 -25.64 25.92 -1.49
N ARG A 103 -25.17 27.16 -1.70
CA ARG A 103 -26.04 28.35 -1.74
C ARG A 103 -26.37 28.72 -3.19
N ILE A 104 -27.65 28.89 -3.46
CA ILE A 104 -28.17 29.37 -4.74
C ILE A 104 -29.01 30.63 -4.47
N THR A 105 -28.70 31.73 -5.14
CA THR A 105 -29.41 33.00 -4.99
C THR A 105 -29.93 33.49 -6.32
N TRP A 106 -31.24 33.69 -6.39
CA TRP A 106 -31.92 34.31 -7.51
C TRP A 106 -32.18 35.79 -7.22
N ALA A 107 -31.80 36.67 -8.13
CA ALA A 107 -32.19 38.07 -8.11
C ALA A 107 -33.69 38.23 -8.46
N PRO A 108 -34.32 39.40 -8.24
CA PRO A 108 -35.67 39.67 -8.71
C PRO A 108 -35.85 39.41 -10.22
N MET A 109 -37.00 38.83 -10.58
CA MET A 109 -37.31 38.31 -11.91
C MET A 109 -38.64 38.81 -12.45
N ALA A 110 -38.71 39.07 -13.75
CA ALA A 110 -39.96 39.34 -14.47
C ALA A 110 -40.76 38.04 -14.65
N ALA A 111 -42.09 38.15 -14.75
CA ALA A 111 -43.00 36.98 -14.75
C ALA A 111 -42.69 35.92 -15.82
N THR A 112 -42.11 36.32 -16.96
CA THR A 112 -41.75 35.42 -18.07
C THR A 112 -40.37 34.78 -17.93
N GLU A 113 -39.57 35.21 -16.96
CA GLU A 113 -38.22 34.69 -16.76
C GLU A 113 -38.24 33.37 -15.98
N PHE A 114 -37.32 32.48 -16.35
CA PHE A 114 -37.14 31.15 -15.77
C PHE A 114 -35.66 30.94 -15.54
N TYR A 115 -35.23 30.51 -14.36
CA TYR A 115 -33.81 30.35 -14.03
C TYR A 115 -33.56 29.08 -13.23
N GLY A 116 -32.43 28.42 -13.48
CA GLY A 116 -32.14 27.13 -12.88
C GLY A 116 -30.67 26.77 -12.79
N LEU A 117 -30.42 25.79 -11.94
CA LEU A 117 -29.15 25.10 -11.80
C LEU A 117 -29.34 23.60 -12.02
N ASN A 118 -28.65 23.06 -13.02
CA ASN A 118 -28.47 21.62 -13.19
C ASN A 118 -27.18 21.17 -12.50
N PHE A 119 -27.27 20.04 -11.81
CA PHE A 119 -26.12 19.23 -11.45
C PHE A 119 -25.90 18.27 -12.59
N GLU A 120 -24.76 18.39 -13.27
CA GLU A 120 -24.46 17.75 -14.53
C GLU A 120 -23.27 16.81 -14.41
N GLU A 121 -23.34 15.67 -15.08
CA GLU A 121 -22.20 14.79 -15.32
C GLU A 121 -22.15 14.38 -16.80
N PRO A 122 -21.00 14.58 -17.49
CA PRO A 122 -19.81 15.31 -17.04
C PRO A 122 -20.10 16.80 -16.81
N GLU A 123 -19.17 17.51 -16.18
CA GLU A 123 -19.24 18.96 -16.02
C GLU A 123 -19.52 19.64 -17.38
N HIS A 124 -20.46 20.58 -17.36
CA HIS A 124 -21.00 21.30 -18.52
C HIS A 124 -21.70 20.44 -19.58
N PHE A 125 -22.24 19.27 -19.21
CA PHE A 125 -22.98 18.40 -20.12
C PHE A 125 -24.04 19.15 -20.93
N GLY A 126 -24.83 20.05 -20.33
CA GLY A 126 -25.92 20.73 -21.04
C GLY A 126 -25.46 21.55 -22.27
N SER A 127 -24.20 22.00 -22.26
CA SER A 127 -23.60 22.75 -23.37
C SER A 127 -22.77 21.89 -24.33
N ARG A 128 -22.23 20.76 -23.87
CA ARG A 128 -21.28 19.92 -24.62
C ARG A 128 -21.88 18.62 -25.15
N MET A 129 -22.91 18.10 -24.48
CA MET A 129 -23.65 16.87 -24.79
C MET A 129 -22.74 15.66 -25.09
N ARG A 130 -21.76 15.40 -24.21
CA ARG A 130 -20.80 14.29 -24.33
C ARG A 130 -20.71 13.47 -23.06
N GLY A 131 -20.26 12.22 -23.16
CA GLY A 131 -20.06 11.31 -22.01
C GLY A 131 -21.10 10.20 -21.96
N VAL A 132 -21.10 9.44 -20.86
CA VAL A 132 -22.06 8.36 -20.59
C VAL A 132 -22.78 8.69 -19.29
N GLY A 133 -24.11 8.74 -19.32
CA GLY A 133 -24.91 9.08 -18.15
C GLY A 133 -25.03 7.91 -17.18
N TYR A 134 -25.52 8.19 -15.97
CA TYR A 134 -25.67 7.20 -14.93
C TYR A 134 -26.78 6.18 -15.22
N ASP A 135 -26.52 4.93 -14.84
CA ASP A 135 -27.59 4.02 -14.46
C ASP A 135 -27.81 4.16 -12.95
N LEU A 136 -28.91 4.81 -12.59
CA LEU A 136 -29.31 5.09 -11.22
C LEU A 136 -30.16 3.96 -10.62
N SER A 137 -30.39 2.87 -11.37
CA SER A 137 -31.16 1.73 -10.87
C SER A 137 -30.44 1.04 -9.69
N PRO A 138 -31.15 0.61 -8.64
CA PRO A 138 -32.61 0.59 -8.45
C PRO A 138 -33.09 1.74 -7.55
N ALA A 139 -32.49 2.92 -7.63
CA ALA A 139 -32.90 4.04 -6.78
C ALA A 139 -34.39 4.35 -6.94
N THR A 140 -35.04 4.70 -5.84
CA THR A 140 -36.48 5.01 -5.79
C THR A 140 -36.74 6.42 -5.28
N HIS A 141 -35.77 7.01 -4.58
CA HIS A 141 -35.88 8.33 -3.99
C HIS A 141 -34.62 9.16 -4.25
N ILE A 142 -34.81 10.48 -4.23
CA ILE A 142 -33.76 11.46 -4.02
C ILE A 142 -33.98 12.03 -2.61
N VAL A 143 -32.94 12.02 -1.80
CA VAL A 143 -32.95 12.62 -0.47
C VAL A 143 -32.04 13.84 -0.49
N PHE A 144 -32.50 14.95 0.08
CA PHE A 144 -31.69 16.16 0.23
C PHE A 144 -32.20 17.01 1.39
N ARG A 145 -31.30 17.80 1.98
CA ARG A 145 -31.63 18.80 2.98
C ARG A 145 -31.74 20.18 2.33
N TYR A 146 -32.67 20.99 2.80
CA TYR A 146 -32.86 22.35 2.30
C TYR A 146 -33.26 23.31 3.42
N ARG A 147 -32.91 24.60 3.25
CA ARG A 147 -33.49 25.72 3.99
C ARG A 147 -33.39 26.99 3.16
N SER A 148 -34.16 28.01 3.51
CA SER A 148 -34.11 29.31 2.82
C SER A 148 -34.04 30.43 3.85
N PRO A 149 -33.01 31.29 3.85
CA PRO A 149 -32.94 32.44 4.76
C PRO A 149 -33.97 33.51 4.39
N THR A 150 -34.32 33.63 3.10
CA THR A 150 -35.19 34.70 2.57
C THR A 150 -36.59 34.23 2.16
N GLY A 151 -36.81 32.92 2.08
CA GLY A 151 -38.01 32.30 1.53
C GLY A 151 -38.01 32.28 0.01
N ILE A 152 -38.45 31.17 -0.59
CA ILE A 152 -38.52 31.02 -2.06
C ILE A 152 -39.51 29.92 -2.46
N ARG A 153 -40.03 29.97 -3.70
CA ARG A 153 -40.77 28.85 -4.32
C ARG A 153 -39.93 28.25 -5.45
N VAL A 154 -39.67 26.95 -5.40
CA VAL A 154 -38.80 26.24 -6.37
C VAL A 154 -39.40 24.91 -6.82
N GLN A 155 -38.94 24.39 -7.94
CA GLN A 155 -39.14 22.99 -8.33
C GLN A 155 -37.81 22.25 -8.28
N PHE A 156 -37.88 20.97 -7.92
CA PHE A 156 -36.76 20.04 -7.97
C PHE A 156 -37.06 18.95 -9.00
N GLY A 157 -36.02 18.35 -9.58
CA GLY A 157 -36.23 17.30 -10.55
C GLY A 157 -34.99 16.59 -11.04
N VAL A 158 -35.22 15.70 -12.01
CA VAL A 158 -34.22 14.90 -12.71
C VAL A 158 -34.43 15.08 -14.21
N ASN A 159 -33.35 15.10 -14.98
CA ASN A 159 -33.46 15.12 -16.43
C ASN A 159 -32.69 13.93 -17.05
N ASP A 160 -33.48 13.05 -17.67
CA ASP A 160 -33.05 11.81 -18.33
C ASP A 160 -33.00 11.95 -19.88
N GLY A 161 -33.05 13.18 -20.37
CA GLY A 161 -33.44 13.54 -21.74
C GLY A 161 -34.78 14.28 -21.78
N ARG A 162 -35.62 14.13 -20.75
CA ARG A 162 -36.80 14.96 -20.46
C ARG A 162 -36.73 15.49 -19.04
N ALA A 163 -37.21 16.71 -18.81
CA ALA A 163 -37.23 17.31 -17.48
C ALA A 163 -38.43 16.82 -16.66
N PHE A 164 -38.18 15.99 -15.65
CA PHE A 164 -39.19 15.54 -14.70
C PHE A 164 -39.05 16.30 -13.39
N SER A 165 -40.09 17.04 -12.98
CA SER A 165 -40.06 17.88 -11.79
C SER A 165 -41.25 17.69 -10.87
N THR A 166 -41.12 18.23 -9.65
CA THR A 166 -42.23 18.47 -8.73
C THR A 166 -43.06 19.68 -9.17
N ASP A 167 -44.24 19.85 -8.56
CA ASP A 167 -44.87 21.18 -8.51
C ASP A 167 -43.97 22.20 -7.79
N PHE A 168 -44.28 23.50 -7.93
CA PHE A 168 -43.56 24.55 -7.20
C PHE A 168 -43.84 24.45 -5.70
N ILE A 169 -42.80 24.14 -4.93
CA ILE A 169 -42.85 23.95 -3.49
C ILE A 169 -42.47 25.26 -2.79
N PRO A 170 -43.31 25.78 -1.87
CA PRO A 170 -42.93 26.89 -1.02
C PRO A 170 -41.93 26.45 0.05
N ILE A 171 -40.80 27.14 0.11
CA ILE A 171 -39.79 27.01 1.15
C ILE A 171 -39.85 28.29 1.97
N PRO A 172 -40.38 28.25 3.20
CA PRO A 172 -40.50 29.44 4.02
C PRO A 172 -39.13 29.98 4.44
N ALA A 173 -39.06 31.28 4.68
CA ALA A 173 -37.88 31.90 5.29
C ALA A 173 -37.65 31.31 6.69
N GLY A 174 -36.43 30.88 6.98
CA GLY A 174 -36.12 30.26 8.26
C GLY A 174 -34.67 29.78 8.40
N ALA A 175 -34.30 29.57 9.66
CA ALA A 175 -32.98 29.10 10.07
C ALA A 175 -32.85 27.57 10.10
N SER A 176 -33.97 26.84 10.06
CA SER A 176 -33.98 25.38 10.26
C SER A 176 -33.86 24.61 8.96
N TRP A 177 -33.01 23.59 8.97
CA TRP A 177 -32.94 22.59 7.90
C TRP A 177 -34.17 21.68 7.90
N SER A 178 -34.70 21.42 6.71
CA SER A 178 -35.72 20.41 6.44
C SER A 178 -35.14 19.35 5.52
N GLU A 179 -35.57 18.09 5.66
CA GLU A 179 -35.21 17.01 4.74
C GLU A 179 -36.38 16.73 3.79
N ARG A 180 -36.09 16.58 2.49
CA ARG A 180 -37.03 16.06 1.50
C ARG A 180 -36.58 14.67 1.09
N ARG A 181 -37.50 13.70 1.25
CA ARG A 181 -37.42 12.39 0.60
C ARG A 181 -38.37 12.40 -0.60
N LEU A 182 -37.82 12.69 -1.77
CA LEU A 182 -38.54 12.85 -3.04
C LEU A 182 -38.67 11.50 -3.74
N ALA A 183 -39.88 10.98 -3.93
CA ALA A 183 -40.08 9.73 -4.64
C ALA A 183 -39.97 9.96 -6.15
N LEU A 184 -39.20 9.14 -6.87
CA LEU A 184 -38.98 9.34 -8.31
C LEU A 184 -40.27 9.18 -9.14
N ASP A 185 -41.25 8.46 -8.60
CA ASP A 185 -42.58 8.30 -9.18
C ASP A 185 -43.54 9.47 -8.90
N GLU A 186 -43.14 10.47 -8.11
CA GLU A 186 -43.88 11.72 -7.91
C GLU A 186 -43.56 12.75 -9.00
N LEU A 187 -42.41 12.61 -9.66
CA LEU A 187 -41.94 13.55 -10.69
C LEU A 187 -42.76 13.44 -11.97
N ARG A 188 -43.11 14.58 -12.57
CA ARG A 188 -43.91 14.67 -13.79
C ARG A 188 -43.20 15.52 -14.84
N THR A 189 -43.49 15.25 -16.10
CA THR A 189 -43.03 16.08 -17.22
C THR A 189 -44.24 16.70 -17.91
N ALA A 190 -44.08 17.94 -18.39
CA ALA A 190 -45.18 18.74 -18.95
C ALA A 190 -45.72 18.19 -20.28
N ASP A 191 -44.88 17.48 -21.04
CA ASP A 191 -45.20 16.91 -22.35
C ASP A 191 -45.90 15.54 -22.28
N SER A 192 -45.82 14.84 -21.14
CA SER A 192 -46.46 13.53 -20.95
C SER A 192 -46.65 13.18 -19.47
N PRO A 193 -47.83 13.44 -18.86
CA PRO A 193 -48.08 13.17 -17.44
C PRO A 193 -47.98 11.69 -17.02
N ALA A 194 -48.16 10.77 -17.97
CA ALA A 194 -48.04 9.33 -17.74
C ALA A 194 -46.60 8.82 -17.80
N ALA A 195 -45.66 9.60 -18.35
CA ALA A 195 -44.27 9.21 -18.39
C ALA A 195 -43.66 9.12 -16.97
N ARG A 196 -42.61 8.32 -16.85
CA ARG A 196 -41.82 8.15 -15.62
C ARG A 196 -40.35 8.34 -15.96
N VAL A 197 -39.58 8.78 -14.98
CA VAL A 197 -38.13 8.99 -15.11
C VAL A 197 -37.47 7.67 -15.51
N SER A 198 -36.75 7.68 -16.63
CA SER A 198 -35.77 6.64 -16.94
C SER A 198 -34.56 6.82 -16.03
N LEU A 199 -34.22 5.78 -15.28
CA LEU A 199 -33.00 5.76 -14.47
C LEU A 199 -31.75 5.43 -15.28
N ARG A 200 -31.87 5.27 -16.60
CA ARG A 200 -30.78 4.90 -17.49
C ARG A 200 -30.28 6.11 -18.26
N ASN A 201 -28.95 6.22 -18.36
CA ASN A 201 -28.25 7.28 -19.09
C ASN A 201 -28.59 8.70 -18.58
N VAL A 202 -28.68 8.87 -17.27
CA VAL A 202 -29.01 10.16 -16.64
C VAL A 202 -27.77 11.03 -16.51
N HIS A 203 -27.77 12.17 -17.21
CA HIS A 203 -26.68 13.15 -17.18
C HIS A 203 -26.97 14.34 -16.26
N ILE A 204 -28.25 14.58 -15.94
CA ILE A 204 -28.67 15.63 -15.02
C ILE A 204 -29.42 14.95 -13.86
N PRO A 205 -28.68 14.34 -12.92
CA PRO A 205 -29.27 13.62 -11.79
C PRO A 205 -30.02 14.53 -10.81
N PHE A 206 -29.80 15.84 -10.85
CA PHE A 206 -30.59 16.77 -10.03
C PHE A 206 -30.63 18.15 -10.70
N PHE A 207 -31.77 18.81 -10.62
CA PHE A 207 -31.87 20.23 -10.92
C PHE A 207 -32.78 20.94 -9.92
N VAL A 208 -32.56 22.24 -9.80
CA VAL A 208 -33.44 23.15 -9.06
C VAL A 208 -33.71 24.40 -9.90
N VAL A 209 -34.98 24.78 -9.98
CA VAL A 209 -35.43 25.88 -10.84
C VAL A 209 -36.45 26.76 -10.12
N THR A 210 -36.54 28.02 -10.54
CA THR A 210 -37.66 28.90 -10.24
C THR A 210 -38.03 29.77 -11.45
N ASN A 211 -39.10 30.54 -11.34
CA ASN A 211 -39.54 31.49 -12.35
C ASN A 211 -40.13 32.76 -11.72
N GLY A 212 -40.27 33.83 -12.51
CA GLY A 212 -40.77 35.10 -12.00
C GLY A 212 -42.23 35.06 -11.53
N ALA A 213 -43.04 34.13 -12.04
CA ALA A 213 -44.42 33.94 -11.56
C ALA A 213 -44.48 33.40 -10.12
N ASN A 214 -43.51 32.60 -9.70
CA ASN A 214 -43.46 32.00 -8.36
C ASN A 214 -42.50 32.69 -7.40
N ALA A 215 -41.49 33.41 -7.92
CA ALA A 215 -40.46 34.06 -7.14
C ALA A 215 -40.06 35.43 -7.74
N ALA A 216 -41.04 36.32 -7.95
CA ALA A 216 -40.81 37.64 -8.54
C ALA A 216 -39.73 38.47 -7.81
N ASN A 217 -39.64 38.33 -6.48
CA ASN A 217 -38.65 39.02 -5.65
C ASN A 217 -37.28 38.30 -5.58
N GLY A 218 -37.13 37.17 -6.25
CA GLY A 218 -35.99 36.28 -6.06
C GLY A 218 -36.00 35.60 -4.69
N GLY A 219 -34.84 35.10 -4.29
CA GLY A 219 -34.66 34.44 -3.00
C GLY A 219 -33.38 33.60 -2.97
N THR A 220 -33.06 33.08 -1.79
CA THR A 220 -31.86 32.27 -1.55
C THR A 220 -32.27 30.89 -1.03
N LEU A 221 -31.67 29.85 -1.59
CA LEU A 221 -31.85 28.47 -1.18
C LEU A 221 -30.49 27.89 -0.77
N LEU A 222 -30.45 27.20 0.36
CA LEU A 222 -29.32 26.36 0.74
C LEU A 222 -29.73 24.90 0.57
N LEU A 223 -28.88 24.11 -0.07
CA LEU A 223 -29.04 22.68 -0.30
C LEU A 223 -27.83 21.91 0.22
N ASP A 224 -28.09 20.71 0.71
CA ASP A 224 -27.03 19.82 1.21
C ASP A 224 -27.47 18.34 1.09
N ASP A 225 -26.51 17.41 1.14
CA ASP A 225 -26.71 15.96 1.14
C ASP A 225 -27.62 15.41 0.03
N ILE A 226 -27.48 15.90 -1.20
CA ILE A 226 -28.28 15.43 -2.33
C ILE A 226 -27.82 14.03 -2.73
N ARG A 227 -28.65 13.00 -2.51
CA ARG A 227 -28.28 11.60 -2.75
C ARG A 227 -29.44 10.74 -3.27
N TYR A 228 -29.10 9.64 -3.93
CA TYR A 228 -30.07 8.63 -4.38
C TYR A 228 -30.18 7.47 -3.38
N GLU A 229 -31.41 7.02 -3.13
CA GLU A 229 -31.68 5.88 -2.24
C GLU A 229 -32.64 4.84 -2.88
N PRO A 230 -32.31 3.54 -2.82
CA PRO A 230 -30.99 2.99 -2.46
C PRO A 230 -29.89 3.43 -3.45
N ALA A 231 -28.62 3.34 -3.04
CA ALA A 231 -27.50 3.65 -3.93
C ALA A 231 -27.53 2.75 -5.20
N PRO A 232 -27.17 3.28 -6.38
CA PRO A 232 -27.19 2.52 -7.62
C PRO A 232 -26.24 1.31 -7.56
N ARG A 233 -26.68 0.17 -8.11
CA ARG A 233 -25.91 -1.11 -8.05
C ARG A 233 -24.52 -1.00 -8.68
N ARG A 234 -24.35 -0.15 -9.69
CA ARG A 234 -23.08 0.07 -10.39
C ARG A 234 -21.96 0.53 -9.45
N GLN A 235 -22.29 1.20 -8.34
CA GLN A 235 -21.30 1.67 -7.35
C GLN A 235 -20.54 0.53 -6.67
N LEU A 236 -21.12 -0.68 -6.60
CA LEU A 236 -20.45 -1.84 -6.00
C LEU A 236 -19.18 -2.27 -6.75
N SER A 237 -19.05 -1.90 -8.03
CA SER A 237 -17.95 -2.31 -8.90
C SER A 237 -17.14 -1.14 -9.49
N GLN A 238 -17.42 0.11 -9.12
CA GLN A 238 -16.64 1.26 -9.62
C GLN A 238 -15.30 1.38 -8.89
N PRO A 239 -14.16 1.44 -9.60
CA PRO A 239 -12.87 1.66 -8.98
C PRO A 239 -12.89 2.91 -8.10
N SER A 240 -12.50 2.74 -6.85
CA SER A 240 -12.50 3.82 -5.87
C SER A 240 -11.48 3.59 -4.78
N PHE A 241 -10.97 4.70 -4.27
CA PHE A 241 -10.02 4.70 -3.16
C PHE A 241 -10.68 5.18 -1.86
N PRO A 242 -10.08 4.85 -0.70
CA PRO A 242 -10.65 5.21 0.60
C PRO A 242 -10.73 6.72 0.80
N LEU A 243 -11.68 7.15 1.64
CA LEU A 243 -11.68 8.52 2.17
C LEU A 243 -10.52 8.70 3.16
N ALA A 244 -9.42 9.33 2.71
CA ALA A 244 -8.20 9.44 3.52
C ALA A 244 -8.28 10.48 4.65
N ASN A 245 -8.83 11.65 4.37
CA ASN A 245 -8.82 12.77 5.32
C ASN A 245 -10.24 13.19 5.68
N ALA A 246 -10.53 13.30 6.98
CA ALA A 246 -11.67 14.09 7.42
C ALA A 246 -11.38 15.56 7.12
N THR A 247 -12.41 16.29 6.69
CA THR A 247 -12.34 17.74 6.49
C THR A 247 -13.57 18.39 7.11
N CYS A 248 -13.44 19.67 7.43
CA CYS A 248 -14.54 20.50 7.87
C CYS A 248 -14.89 21.54 6.81
N GLY A 249 -16.08 22.11 6.93
CA GLY A 249 -16.45 23.30 6.18
C GLY A 249 -15.67 24.48 6.72
N ILE A 250 -14.85 25.11 5.87
CA ILE A 250 -14.20 26.39 6.13
C ILE A 250 -14.51 27.33 4.97
N VAL A 251 -14.41 28.65 5.21
CA VAL A 251 -14.47 29.64 4.13
C VAL A 251 -13.27 29.43 3.21
N PRO A 252 -13.46 29.04 1.93
CA PRO A 252 -12.34 28.75 1.05
C PRO A 252 -11.47 29.98 0.81
N ALA A 253 -10.19 29.76 0.60
CA ALA A 253 -9.31 30.82 0.14
C ALA A 253 -9.68 31.20 -1.30
N PRO A 254 -9.93 32.49 -1.59
CA PRO A 254 -10.23 32.93 -2.95
C PRO A 254 -8.99 32.99 -3.85
N ASP A 255 -7.80 33.10 -3.25
CA ASP A 255 -6.49 33.09 -3.88
C ASP A 255 -5.44 32.62 -2.86
N ARG A 256 -4.17 32.55 -3.26
CA ARG A 256 -3.05 32.26 -2.36
C ARG A 256 -3.03 33.22 -1.18
N MET A 257 -3.16 32.70 0.04
CA MET A 257 -3.16 33.49 1.27
C MET A 257 -1.73 33.92 1.64
N SER A 258 -1.63 35.04 2.36
CA SER A 258 -0.40 35.45 3.05
C SER A 258 -0.27 34.69 4.37
N GLY A 259 0.93 34.22 4.70
CA GLY A 259 1.20 33.52 5.94
C GLY A 259 1.87 32.18 5.70
N ARG A 260 1.85 31.32 6.72
CA ARG A 260 2.55 30.03 6.66
C ARG A 260 1.77 28.95 5.90
N VAL A 261 0.44 29.00 5.96
CA VAL A 261 -0.45 28.11 5.22
C VAL A 261 -1.06 28.94 4.10
N LEU A 262 -0.77 28.53 2.86
CA LEU A 262 -1.12 29.31 1.68
C LEU A 262 -2.54 29.02 1.19
N ILE A 263 -2.99 27.79 1.38
CA ILE A 263 -4.35 27.32 1.09
C ILE A 263 -4.79 26.45 2.27
N PRO A 264 -6.02 26.63 2.81
CA PRO A 264 -6.52 25.87 3.94
C PRO A 264 -6.41 24.35 3.75
N PRO A 265 -6.01 23.58 4.77
CA PRO A 265 -5.89 22.12 4.65
C PRO A 265 -7.24 21.44 4.35
N ASP A 266 -8.35 21.95 4.88
CA ASP A 266 -9.69 21.40 4.64
C ASP A 266 -10.20 21.65 3.20
N GLN A 267 -9.57 22.59 2.46
CA GLN A 267 -9.81 22.81 1.04
C GLN A 267 -8.94 21.88 0.19
N VAL A 268 -7.65 21.75 0.53
CA VAL A 268 -6.68 20.90 -0.21
C VAL A 268 -6.99 19.40 -0.08
N ASN A 269 -7.31 18.93 1.13
CA ASN A 269 -7.35 17.50 1.44
C ASN A 269 -8.70 16.82 1.20
N ARG A 270 -9.70 17.58 0.72
CA ARG A 270 -11.09 17.13 0.73
C ARG A 270 -11.37 15.95 -0.18
N ASN A 271 -10.81 15.98 -1.39
CA ASN A 271 -10.87 14.84 -2.30
C ASN A 271 -9.60 14.01 -2.35
N LEU A 272 -8.59 14.30 -1.53
CA LEU A 272 -7.29 13.67 -1.69
C LEU A 272 -7.21 12.36 -0.92
N THR A 273 -6.76 11.30 -1.60
CA THR A 273 -6.21 10.10 -0.98
C THR A 273 -4.89 9.73 -1.63
N THR A 274 -3.92 9.29 -0.83
CA THR A 274 -2.61 8.90 -1.34
C THR A 274 -2.55 7.43 -1.71
N THR A 275 -1.65 7.07 -2.63
CA THR A 275 -1.34 5.67 -2.95
C THR A 275 -0.81 4.93 -1.72
N TYR A 276 -0.03 5.61 -0.88
CA TYR A 276 0.49 5.09 0.38
C TYR A 276 -0.62 4.71 1.37
N GLU A 277 -1.55 5.62 1.67
CA GLU A 277 -2.67 5.33 2.57
C GLU A 277 -3.57 4.22 2.04
N THR A 278 -3.80 4.22 0.73
CA THR A 278 -4.58 3.18 0.04
C THR A 278 -3.92 1.81 0.18
N ALA A 279 -2.60 1.72 0.00
CA ALA A 279 -1.85 0.48 0.13
C ALA A 279 -1.86 -0.06 1.57
N LEU A 280 -1.69 0.81 2.56
CA LEU A 280 -1.76 0.44 3.97
C LEU A 280 -3.17 -0.02 4.39
N ALA A 281 -4.22 0.64 3.89
CA ALA A 281 -5.62 0.23 4.11
C ALA A 281 -5.92 -1.15 3.49
N LEU A 282 -5.44 -1.40 2.27
CA LEU A 282 -5.50 -2.73 1.63
C LEU A 282 -4.79 -3.78 2.49
N TRP A 283 -3.57 -3.49 2.93
CA TRP A 283 -2.79 -4.42 3.74
C TRP A 283 -3.50 -4.78 5.05
N LEU A 284 -4.08 -3.79 5.75
CA LEU A 284 -4.87 -4.04 6.96
C LEU A 284 -6.11 -4.89 6.68
N ALA A 285 -6.86 -4.61 5.60
CA ALA A 285 -8.05 -5.38 5.24
C ALA A 285 -7.70 -6.85 4.98
N LEU A 286 -6.59 -7.12 4.27
CA LEU A 286 -6.09 -8.48 4.03
C LEU A 286 -5.73 -9.19 5.34
N ARG A 287 -5.03 -8.50 6.26
CA ARG A 287 -4.61 -9.04 7.55
C ARG A 287 -5.79 -9.39 8.45
N ARG A 288 -6.84 -8.57 8.42
CA ARG A 288 -8.07 -8.77 9.22
C ARG A 288 -9.09 -9.70 8.56
N GLY A 289 -8.82 -10.21 7.35
CA GLY A 289 -9.74 -11.10 6.64
C GLY A 289 -10.97 -10.39 6.05
N ASP A 290 -10.94 -9.06 5.92
CA ASP A 290 -11.97 -8.28 5.22
C ASP A 290 -11.72 -8.34 3.70
N LEU A 291 -11.96 -9.53 3.14
CA LEU A 291 -11.54 -9.86 1.77
C LEU A 291 -12.34 -9.10 0.70
N ASP A 292 -13.56 -8.64 1.00
CA ASP A 292 -14.39 -7.89 0.06
C ASP A 292 -13.90 -6.45 -0.11
N ASN A 293 -13.54 -5.78 0.98
CA ASN A 293 -12.87 -4.48 0.92
C ASN A 293 -11.47 -4.63 0.33
N ALA A 294 -10.71 -5.66 0.72
CA ALA A 294 -9.37 -5.89 0.18
C ALA A 294 -9.37 -6.11 -1.34
N ARG A 295 -10.25 -6.97 -1.85
CA ARG A 295 -10.37 -7.22 -3.30
C ARG A 295 -10.70 -5.94 -4.06
N HIS A 296 -11.62 -5.14 -3.53
CA HIS A 296 -12.01 -3.87 -4.14
C HIS A 296 -10.86 -2.86 -4.27
N VAL A 297 -10.12 -2.65 -3.18
CA VAL A 297 -8.97 -1.72 -3.19
C VAL A 297 -7.85 -2.24 -4.09
N ALA A 298 -7.56 -3.55 -4.04
CA ALA A 298 -6.55 -4.16 -4.90
C ALA A 298 -6.92 -4.04 -6.39
N ASP A 299 -8.19 -4.29 -6.75
CA ASP A 299 -8.69 -4.13 -8.11
C ASP A 299 -8.61 -2.67 -8.57
N SER A 300 -8.88 -1.71 -7.68
CA SER A 300 -8.76 -0.27 -7.96
C SER A 300 -7.30 0.15 -8.21
N LEU A 301 -6.34 -0.39 -7.45
CA LEU A 301 -4.90 -0.17 -7.71
C LEU A 301 -4.46 -0.77 -9.05
N VAL A 302 -4.90 -2.00 -9.38
CA VAL A 302 -4.61 -2.62 -10.70
C VAL A 302 -5.19 -1.80 -11.85
N HIS A 303 -6.41 -1.28 -11.68
CA HIS A 303 -7.03 -0.38 -12.65
C HIS A 303 -6.19 0.88 -12.84
N ALA A 304 -5.73 1.49 -11.75
CA ALA A 304 -4.92 2.71 -11.79
C ALA A 304 -3.56 2.53 -12.49
N VAL A 305 -2.90 1.37 -12.34
CA VAL A 305 -1.66 1.04 -13.07
C VAL A 305 -1.88 1.03 -14.59
N THR A 306 -3.06 0.62 -15.05
CA THR A 306 -3.34 0.39 -16.48
C THR A 306 -4.15 1.52 -17.14
N HIS A 307 -4.75 2.40 -16.34
CA HIS A 307 -5.65 3.47 -16.78
C HIS A 307 -5.28 4.82 -16.16
N ASP A 308 -3.98 5.15 -16.14
CA ASP A 308 -3.52 6.44 -15.65
C ASP A 308 -4.10 7.62 -16.46
N ASN A 309 -4.08 8.80 -15.86
CA ASN A 309 -4.53 10.04 -16.48
C ASN A 309 -3.62 10.47 -17.63
N SER A 310 -4.16 10.63 -18.84
CA SER A 310 -3.35 11.08 -20.01
C SER A 310 -3.20 12.60 -20.14
N GLY A 311 -3.77 13.40 -19.25
CA GLY A 311 -3.62 14.86 -19.27
C GLY A 311 -2.21 15.35 -18.93
N PHE A 312 -1.56 14.71 -17.94
CA PHE A 312 -0.18 14.99 -17.52
C PHE A 312 0.57 13.67 -17.35
N PRO A 313 1.05 13.03 -18.44
CA PRO A 313 1.56 11.67 -18.38
C PRO A 313 2.84 11.58 -17.54
N LEU A 314 2.92 10.54 -16.71
CA LEU A 314 4.18 10.14 -16.08
C LEU A 314 5.15 9.57 -17.14
N PRO A 315 6.47 9.63 -16.91
CA PRO A 315 7.43 8.94 -17.75
C PRO A 315 7.13 7.43 -17.78
N THR A 316 7.28 6.80 -18.94
CA THR A 316 6.99 5.37 -19.16
C THR A 316 8.25 4.61 -19.56
N VAL A 317 8.24 3.31 -19.29
CA VAL A 317 9.28 2.36 -19.73
C VAL A 317 8.61 1.07 -20.22
N PRO A 318 9.28 0.25 -21.06
CA PRO A 318 8.73 -1.02 -21.49
C PRO A 318 8.30 -1.88 -20.30
N LEU A 319 7.06 -2.36 -20.34
CA LEU A 319 6.45 -3.22 -19.29
C LEU A 319 6.38 -2.57 -17.89
N GLY A 320 6.56 -1.25 -17.79
CA GLY A 320 6.52 -0.54 -16.51
C GLY A 320 5.60 0.69 -16.54
N ALA A 321 4.81 0.82 -15.48
CA ALA A 321 3.95 1.96 -15.20
C ALA A 321 3.93 2.24 -13.70
N ALA A 322 3.79 3.52 -13.33
CA ALA A 322 3.68 3.96 -11.94
C ALA A 322 2.24 4.29 -11.58
N LEU A 323 1.97 4.23 -10.29
CA LEU A 323 0.89 4.94 -9.63
C LEU A 323 1.35 6.34 -9.24
N ARG A 324 0.41 7.29 -9.24
CA ARG A 324 0.64 8.66 -8.77
C ARG A 324 0.68 8.72 -7.26
N ASN A 325 1.20 9.82 -6.72
CA ASN A 325 1.27 10.03 -5.27
C ASN A 325 -0.13 10.14 -4.65
N GLY A 326 -1.08 10.75 -5.37
CA GLY A 326 -2.48 10.88 -4.94
C GLY A 326 -3.50 10.88 -6.08
N TYR A 327 -4.74 10.58 -5.69
CA TYR A 327 -5.90 10.47 -6.56
C TYR A 327 -7.14 11.00 -5.85
N ILE A 328 -8.22 11.24 -6.60
CA ILE A 328 -9.53 11.53 -5.98
C ILE A 328 -10.02 10.32 -5.17
N ASN A 329 -10.44 10.57 -3.93
CA ASN A 329 -11.09 9.63 -3.03
C ASN A 329 -12.57 9.41 -3.42
N GLY A 330 -12.81 8.62 -4.45
CA GLY A 330 -14.16 8.60 -5.01
C GLY A 330 -14.31 7.62 -6.12
N ASP A 331 -15.34 7.87 -6.93
CA ASP A 331 -15.50 7.16 -8.19
C ASP A 331 -14.43 7.69 -9.16
N ALA A 332 -13.34 6.94 -9.23
CA ALA A 332 -12.05 7.45 -9.68
C ALA A 332 -11.94 7.49 -11.21
N THR A 333 -12.96 7.00 -11.93
CA THR A 333 -12.89 6.75 -13.38
C THR A 333 -13.80 7.63 -14.24
N PHE A 334 -14.40 8.67 -13.66
CA PHE A 334 -15.20 9.63 -14.44
C PHE A 334 -14.37 10.41 -15.44
N LEU A 335 -15.06 10.92 -16.47
CA LEU A 335 -14.45 11.81 -17.44
C LEU A 335 -13.95 13.06 -16.72
N ASN A 336 -12.64 13.21 -16.60
CA ASN A 336 -12.05 14.41 -16.07
C ASN A 336 -11.98 15.45 -17.19
N ASP A 337 -12.80 16.49 -17.14
CA ASP A 337 -12.79 17.59 -18.11
C ASP A 337 -12.05 18.85 -17.62
N GLN A 338 -11.36 18.75 -16.47
CA GLN A 338 -10.51 19.80 -15.92
C GLN A 338 -9.43 20.17 -16.95
N GLN A 339 -9.51 21.40 -17.46
CA GLN A 339 -8.61 21.91 -18.50
C GLN A 339 -7.18 22.05 -17.95
N CYS A 340 -6.17 21.74 -18.78
CA CYS A 340 -4.77 22.01 -18.45
C CYS A 340 -4.56 23.52 -18.17
N PRO A 341 -3.90 23.88 -17.06
CA PRO A 341 -3.42 25.24 -16.86
C PRO A 341 -2.25 25.52 -17.82
N GLY A 342 -2.43 26.46 -18.75
CA GLY A 342 -1.36 26.97 -19.62
C GLY A 342 -1.56 26.68 -21.10
N ALA A 343 -2.16 27.64 -21.82
CA ALA A 343 -2.51 27.53 -23.23
C ALA A 343 -1.33 27.40 -24.22
N SER A 344 -0.08 27.45 -23.78
CA SER A 344 1.10 27.45 -24.67
C SER A 344 1.78 26.08 -24.84
N ASN A 345 1.54 25.12 -23.95
CA ASN A 345 2.31 23.86 -23.91
C ASN A 345 1.47 22.61 -24.28
N CYS A 346 0.19 22.76 -24.61
CA CYS A 346 -0.62 21.67 -25.11
C CYS A 346 -0.58 21.60 -26.65
N PRO A 347 -0.46 20.39 -27.24
CA PRO A 347 -0.63 20.20 -28.68
C PRO A 347 -1.97 20.81 -29.14
N PRO A 348 -2.05 21.45 -30.32
CA PRO A 348 -3.25 22.16 -30.77
C PRO A 348 -4.54 21.32 -30.83
N ALA A 349 -4.43 20.00 -30.87
CA ALA A 349 -5.55 19.06 -30.90
C ALA A 349 -6.20 18.80 -29.52
N ASP A 350 -5.53 19.17 -28.41
CA ASP A 350 -5.92 18.83 -27.03
C ASP A 350 -6.29 20.07 -26.20
N ARG A 351 -7.01 21.03 -26.79
CA ARG A 351 -7.62 22.17 -26.06
C ARG A 351 -8.87 21.77 -25.25
N GLY A 352 -8.81 20.60 -24.64
CA GLY A 352 -9.73 19.98 -23.69
C GLY A 352 -8.92 18.95 -22.91
N SER A 353 -9.26 18.71 -21.64
CA SER A 353 -8.64 17.69 -20.78
C SER A 353 -8.03 16.51 -21.56
N GLY A 354 -6.71 16.31 -21.49
CA GLY A 354 -6.09 15.14 -22.13
C GLY A 354 -6.55 13.81 -21.51
N ALA A 355 -7.32 13.84 -20.42
CA ALA A 355 -7.90 12.67 -19.76
C ALA A 355 -9.16 12.14 -20.46
N LYS A 356 -9.31 10.81 -20.46
CA LYS A 356 -10.41 10.08 -21.12
C LYS A 356 -11.31 9.40 -20.08
N ALA A 357 -12.58 9.17 -20.45
CA ALA A 357 -13.49 8.37 -19.62
C ALA A 357 -12.86 7.00 -19.33
N GLY A 358 -12.96 6.53 -18.08
CA GLY A 358 -12.34 5.30 -17.61
C GLY A 358 -10.93 5.47 -17.04
N GLN A 359 -10.27 6.62 -17.23
CA GLN A 359 -8.98 6.91 -16.62
C GLN A 359 -9.11 7.44 -15.20
N MET A 360 -8.04 7.27 -14.42
CA MET A 360 -7.96 7.75 -13.06
C MET A 360 -8.04 9.29 -12.97
N ARG A 361 -8.83 9.78 -12.02
CA ARG A 361 -8.95 11.19 -11.68
C ARG A 361 -7.87 11.63 -10.70
N LEU A 362 -7.29 12.78 -10.98
CA LEU A 362 -6.28 13.42 -10.15
C LEU A 362 -6.94 14.27 -9.07
N ALA A 363 -6.39 14.24 -7.87
CA ALA A 363 -6.86 15.05 -6.75
C ALA A 363 -6.46 16.51 -6.89
N GLY A 364 -7.18 17.37 -6.19
CA GLY A 364 -6.97 18.80 -6.23
C GLY A 364 -8.06 19.58 -5.52
N PHE A 365 -8.00 20.90 -5.66
CA PHE A 365 -8.96 21.82 -5.08
C PHE A 365 -9.28 22.95 -6.03
N SER A 366 -10.52 23.43 -5.98
CA SER A 366 -10.99 24.58 -6.73
C SER A 366 -10.63 25.87 -6.00
N ILE A 367 -10.31 26.92 -6.76
CA ILE A 367 -9.97 28.26 -6.25
C ILE A 367 -10.64 29.34 -7.10
N ALA A 368 -11.03 30.47 -6.50
CA ALA A 368 -11.76 31.50 -7.24
C ALA A 368 -10.88 32.24 -8.28
N SER A 369 -9.60 32.45 -7.94
CA SER A 369 -8.59 33.09 -8.79
C SER A 369 -8.15 32.20 -9.96
N ASN A 370 -7.32 32.76 -10.85
CA ASN A 370 -6.70 32.00 -11.95
C ASN A 370 -5.35 31.39 -11.55
N LEU A 371 -5.10 31.15 -10.25
CA LEU A 371 -3.85 30.59 -9.74
C LEU A 371 -3.44 29.32 -10.51
N CYS A 372 -4.42 28.47 -10.81
CA CYS A 372 -4.24 27.22 -11.55
C CYS A 372 -4.86 27.31 -12.95
N GLY A 373 -4.78 28.48 -13.57
CA GLY A 373 -5.24 28.71 -14.94
C GLY A 373 -6.76 28.72 -15.11
N ALA A 374 -7.21 28.51 -16.34
CA ALA A 374 -8.61 28.68 -16.73
C ALA A 374 -9.56 27.65 -16.12
N SER A 375 -9.06 26.47 -15.74
CA SER A 375 -9.86 25.44 -15.05
C SER A 375 -10.19 25.81 -13.61
N LYS A 376 -9.39 26.70 -13.00
CA LYS A 376 -9.50 27.07 -11.58
C LYS A 376 -9.36 25.89 -10.60
N PHE A 377 -8.92 24.72 -11.09
CA PHE A 377 -8.70 23.53 -10.29
C PHE A 377 -7.20 23.26 -10.19
N CYS A 378 -6.68 23.30 -8.96
CA CYS A 378 -5.29 23.07 -8.63
C CYS A 378 -5.04 21.60 -8.33
N LEU A 379 -4.23 20.93 -9.17
CA LEU A 379 -3.81 19.56 -8.92
C LEU A 379 -2.88 19.47 -7.72
N VAL A 380 -2.99 18.38 -6.96
CA VAL A 380 -2.09 18.06 -5.85
C VAL A 380 -1.67 16.59 -5.92
N LEU A 381 -0.43 16.31 -5.55
CA LEU A 381 0.14 14.95 -5.52
C LEU A 381 0.01 14.17 -6.85
N ASP A 382 0.10 14.86 -7.99
CA ASP A 382 -0.04 14.25 -9.34
C ASP A 382 1.28 13.67 -9.91
N GLY A 383 2.38 13.74 -9.15
CA GLY A 383 3.66 13.10 -9.43
C GLY A 383 3.67 11.63 -9.02
N ALA A 384 4.86 11.02 -8.93
CA ALA A 384 5.01 9.61 -8.53
C ALA A 384 6.36 9.36 -7.88
N THR A 385 6.38 8.74 -6.70
CA THR A 385 7.61 8.39 -5.98
C THR A 385 7.86 6.88 -5.94
N GLY A 386 9.13 6.50 -5.81
CA GLY A 386 9.53 5.11 -5.59
C GLY A 386 8.99 4.53 -4.27
N GLY A 387 8.91 5.34 -3.21
CA GLY A 387 8.36 4.92 -1.91
C GLY A 387 6.88 4.57 -1.97
N ASN A 388 6.01 5.50 -2.44
CA ASN A 388 4.57 5.24 -2.56
C ASN A 388 4.26 4.02 -3.44
N ASN A 389 4.97 3.89 -4.55
CA ASN A 389 4.85 2.75 -5.46
C ASN A 389 5.33 1.44 -4.81
N SER A 390 6.33 1.49 -3.93
CA SER A 390 6.80 0.31 -3.18
C SER A 390 5.75 -0.17 -2.17
N PHE A 391 5.05 0.72 -1.46
CA PHE A 391 3.92 0.33 -0.63
C PHE A 391 2.79 -0.31 -1.44
N ALA A 392 2.48 0.24 -2.61
CA ALA A 392 1.51 -0.38 -3.52
C ALA A 392 1.96 -1.78 -3.95
N MET A 393 3.23 -1.97 -4.31
CA MET A 393 3.78 -3.30 -4.61
C MET A 393 3.62 -4.27 -3.44
N ILE A 394 3.98 -3.88 -2.22
CA ILE A 394 3.88 -4.73 -1.02
C ILE A 394 2.41 -5.17 -0.80
N SER A 395 1.47 -4.23 -0.87
CA SER A 395 0.05 -4.53 -0.68
C SER A 395 -0.56 -5.39 -1.82
N LEU A 396 -0.12 -5.21 -3.06
CA LEU A 396 -0.51 -6.05 -4.20
C LEU A 396 0.10 -7.45 -4.12
N LEU A 397 1.34 -7.59 -3.64
CA LEU A 397 1.92 -8.90 -3.35
C LEU A 397 1.18 -9.60 -2.21
N ALA A 398 0.78 -8.87 -1.17
CA ALA A 398 -0.09 -9.39 -0.12
C ALA A 398 -1.44 -9.85 -0.68
N ALA A 399 -2.04 -9.06 -1.58
CA ALA A 399 -3.29 -9.40 -2.25
C ALA A 399 -3.14 -10.65 -3.13
N TYR A 400 -2.06 -10.78 -3.90
CA TYR A 400 -1.74 -11.98 -4.66
C TYR A 400 -1.68 -13.22 -3.74
N ARG A 401 -0.99 -13.10 -2.60
CA ARG A 401 -0.85 -14.19 -1.63
C ARG A 401 -2.16 -14.60 -0.99
N ARG A 402 -3.02 -13.64 -0.65
CA ARG A 402 -4.26 -13.89 0.09
C ARG A 402 -5.45 -14.23 -0.80
N LEU A 403 -5.53 -13.61 -1.99
CA LEU A 403 -6.67 -13.70 -2.91
C LEU A 403 -6.41 -14.63 -4.10
N GLY A 404 -5.16 -14.97 -4.41
CA GLY A 404 -4.77 -15.96 -5.42
C GLY A 404 -4.88 -15.53 -6.88
N ASP A 405 -5.17 -14.26 -7.17
CA ASP A 405 -5.33 -13.73 -8.53
C ASP A 405 -4.01 -13.12 -9.05
N THR A 406 -3.53 -13.63 -10.19
CA THR A 406 -2.21 -13.26 -10.76
C THR A 406 -2.12 -11.81 -11.20
N LYS A 407 -3.25 -11.14 -11.48
CA LYS A 407 -3.25 -9.74 -11.90
C LYS A 407 -2.58 -8.81 -10.87
N TYR A 408 -2.65 -9.16 -9.58
CA TYR A 408 -2.00 -8.39 -8.52
C TYR A 408 -0.48 -8.53 -8.57
N LEU A 409 0.02 -9.73 -8.84
CA LEU A 409 1.46 -9.97 -9.04
C LEU A 409 1.96 -9.27 -10.31
N ASP A 410 1.20 -9.32 -11.39
CA ASP A 410 1.56 -8.67 -12.65
C ASP A 410 1.61 -7.14 -12.48
N ALA A 411 0.64 -6.54 -11.78
CA ALA A 411 0.68 -5.12 -11.43
C ALA A 411 1.90 -4.76 -10.56
N ALA A 412 2.24 -5.58 -9.55
CA ALA A 412 3.44 -5.37 -8.73
C ALA A 412 4.73 -5.43 -9.57
N ARG A 413 4.84 -6.36 -10.52
CA ARG A 413 5.96 -6.44 -11.48
C ARG A 413 6.03 -5.20 -12.37
N THR A 414 4.88 -4.74 -12.88
CA THR A 414 4.79 -3.53 -13.71
C THR A 414 5.28 -2.30 -12.94
N ILE A 415 4.85 -2.12 -11.69
CA ILE A 415 5.33 -1.02 -10.85
C ILE A 415 6.85 -1.16 -10.60
N GLY A 416 7.34 -2.36 -10.27
CA GLY A 416 8.75 -2.57 -10.03
C GLY A 416 9.64 -2.34 -11.26
N ASN A 417 9.13 -2.64 -12.46
CA ASN A 417 9.82 -2.34 -13.71
C ASN A 417 9.88 -0.83 -13.97
N TRP A 418 8.85 -0.07 -13.58
CA TRP A 418 8.90 1.40 -13.64
C TRP A 418 9.96 1.97 -12.68
N ILE A 419 9.94 1.53 -11.41
CA ILE A 419 10.92 1.96 -10.41
C ILE A 419 12.34 1.70 -10.93
N HIS A 420 12.63 0.48 -11.38
CA HIS A 420 13.97 0.16 -11.85
C HIS A 420 14.32 0.81 -13.19
N GLY A 421 13.39 0.87 -14.14
CA GLY A 421 13.64 1.42 -15.47
C GLY A 421 13.89 2.93 -15.49
N LEU A 422 13.33 3.68 -14.54
CA LEU A 422 13.42 5.16 -14.51
C LEU A 422 14.17 5.71 -13.31
N LEU A 423 14.08 5.06 -12.15
CA LEU A 423 14.63 5.62 -10.91
C LEU A 423 15.99 5.05 -10.55
N PHE A 424 16.40 3.91 -11.11
CA PHE A 424 17.74 3.39 -10.85
C PHE A 424 18.80 4.40 -11.30
N ASP A 425 19.76 4.72 -10.42
CA ASP A 425 20.87 5.58 -10.77
C ASP A 425 22.10 4.76 -11.19
N PRO A 426 22.43 4.71 -12.49
CA PRO A 426 23.64 4.04 -12.96
C PRO A 426 24.91 4.89 -12.80
N SER A 427 24.79 6.15 -12.36
CA SER A 427 25.91 7.09 -12.32
C SER A 427 26.93 6.71 -11.24
N PRO A 428 28.22 7.03 -11.42
CA PRO A 428 29.19 6.97 -10.34
C PRO A 428 28.74 7.87 -9.18
N GLY A 429 28.57 7.31 -7.98
CA GLY A 429 27.99 8.04 -6.86
C GLY A 429 27.73 7.14 -5.66
N PHE A 430 26.66 7.42 -4.93
CA PHE A 430 26.21 6.57 -3.81
C PHE A 430 25.34 5.38 -4.25
N GLY A 431 24.95 5.32 -5.54
CA GLY A 431 24.06 4.29 -6.08
C GLY A 431 22.61 4.48 -5.62
N GLY A 432 21.80 3.42 -5.72
CA GLY A 432 20.40 3.44 -5.30
C GLY A 432 19.45 4.04 -6.34
N TYR A 433 18.31 4.53 -5.86
CA TYR A 433 17.21 4.99 -6.69
C TYR A 433 16.85 6.45 -6.40
N PHE A 434 16.58 7.21 -7.46
CA PHE A 434 16.00 8.54 -7.43
C PHE A 434 14.61 8.56 -6.80
N VAL A 435 14.19 9.71 -6.27
CA VAL A 435 12.91 9.86 -5.57
C VAL A 435 11.71 9.54 -6.48
N GLY A 436 11.69 10.07 -7.71
CA GLY A 436 10.51 9.95 -8.57
C GLY A 436 10.33 11.07 -9.56
N ALA A 437 9.10 11.26 -10.02
CA ALA A 437 8.63 12.42 -10.77
C ALA A 437 7.94 13.43 -9.83
N PRO A 438 8.10 14.74 -10.07
CA PRO A 438 7.58 15.79 -9.18
C PRO A 438 6.06 15.87 -9.21
N ASP A 439 5.50 16.25 -8.06
CA ASP A 439 4.16 16.80 -7.98
C ASP A 439 4.14 18.20 -8.59
N GLU A 440 2.98 18.57 -9.14
CA GLU A 440 2.71 19.82 -9.85
C GLU A 440 3.60 20.01 -11.10
N GLY A 441 3.33 21.06 -11.89
CA GLY A 441 4.08 21.37 -13.10
C GLY A 441 3.72 20.52 -14.33
N ALA A 442 3.95 21.09 -15.52
CA ALA A 442 3.53 20.49 -16.80
C ALA A 442 4.43 19.35 -17.29
N GLU A 443 5.71 19.32 -16.88
CA GLU A 443 6.68 18.29 -17.28
C GLU A 443 7.10 17.44 -16.08
N LYS A 444 6.97 16.12 -16.21
CA LYS A 444 7.26 15.14 -15.14
C LYS A 444 8.67 14.56 -15.27
N SER A 445 9.69 15.42 -15.26
CA SER A 445 11.09 14.98 -15.31
C SER A 445 11.56 14.33 -13.99
N ILE A 446 12.43 13.33 -14.06
CA ILE A 446 12.87 12.60 -12.85
C ILE A 446 13.70 13.51 -11.93
N LEU A 447 13.27 13.60 -10.66
CA LEU A 447 13.96 14.27 -9.58
C LEU A 447 15.24 13.51 -9.22
N ARG A 448 16.39 14.11 -9.49
CA ARG A 448 17.72 13.48 -9.32
C ARG A 448 18.21 13.38 -7.86
N GLY A 449 17.40 13.80 -6.88
CA GLY A 449 17.66 13.51 -5.47
C GLY A 449 17.29 12.06 -5.13
N LYS A 450 17.83 11.55 -4.01
CA LYS A 450 17.52 10.23 -3.46
C LYS A 450 17.10 10.35 -2.01
N SER A 451 16.03 9.65 -1.61
CA SER A 451 15.58 9.54 -0.23
C SER A 451 16.01 8.19 0.36
N VAL A 452 16.51 8.20 1.60
CA VAL A 452 16.81 6.99 2.37
C VAL A 452 15.56 6.17 2.64
N GLU A 453 14.45 6.82 2.98
CA GLU A 453 13.19 6.13 3.26
C GLU A 453 12.64 5.45 1.99
N ASN A 454 12.54 6.16 0.87
CA ASN A 454 12.11 5.57 -0.41
C ASN A 454 12.98 4.38 -0.83
N ASN A 455 14.31 4.46 -0.64
CA ASN A 455 15.20 3.33 -0.97
C ASN A 455 15.04 2.15 0.01
N ALA A 456 14.69 2.41 1.28
CA ALA A 456 14.35 1.34 2.23
C ALA A 456 13.06 0.62 1.81
N ASP A 457 12.05 1.37 1.36
CA ASP A 457 10.79 0.80 0.86
C ASP A 457 10.99 -0.01 -0.41
N ILE A 458 11.77 0.52 -1.38
CA ILE A 458 12.13 -0.19 -2.61
C ILE A 458 12.85 -1.50 -2.28
N ALA A 459 13.79 -1.47 -1.33
CA ALA A 459 14.50 -2.66 -0.90
C ALA A 459 13.54 -3.73 -0.34
N ALA A 460 12.60 -3.33 0.51
CA ALA A 460 11.59 -4.22 1.08
C ALA A 460 10.68 -4.80 -0.02
N ALA A 461 10.09 -3.95 -0.87
CA ALA A 461 9.19 -4.37 -1.94
C ALA A 461 9.85 -5.32 -2.94
N PHE A 462 11.08 -5.01 -3.38
CA PHE A 462 11.82 -5.85 -4.33
C PHE A 462 12.25 -7.17 -3.70
N GLN A 463 12.63 -7.20 -2.41
CA GLN A 463 12.92 -8.47 -1.74
C GLN A 463 11.66 -9.34 -1.62
N MET A 464 10.51 -8.76 -1.30
CA MET A 464 9.25 -9.50 -1.24
C MET A 464 8.84 -10.05 -2.62
N LEU A 465 9.04 -9.28 -3.69
CA LEU A 465 8.83 -9.74 -5.07
C LEU A 465 9.81 -10.87 -5.42
N ALA A 466 11.08 -10.74 -5.08
CA ALA A 466 12.08 -11.79 -5.28
C ALA A 466 11.69 -13.11 -4.59
N ASP A 467 11.18 -13.01 -3.35
CA ASP A 467 10.68 -14.17 -2.62
C ASP A 467 9.46 -14.80 -3.31
N VAL A 468 8.56 -13.99 -3.87
CA VAL A 468 7.39 -14.48 -4.63
C VAL A 468 7.83 -15.21 -5.90
N GLU A 469 8.74 -14.62 -6.68
CA GLU A 469 9.30 -15.27 -7.88
C GLU A 469 10.02 -16.57 -7.56
N SER A 470 10.78 -16.61 -6.46
CA SER A 470 11.46 -17.83 -6.00
C SER A 470 10.46 -18.95 -5.72
N GLN A 471 9.34 -18.64 -5.07
CA GLN A 471 8.28 -19.61 -4.80
C GLN A 471 7.52 -20.04 -6.05
N LEU A 472 7.52 -19.21 -7.11
CA LEU A 472 6.99 -19.56 -8.43
C LEU A 472 7.99 -20.34 -9.30
N CYS A 473 9.13 -20.74 -8.75
CA CYS A 473 10.24 -21.35 -9.50
C CYS A 473 10.86 -20.44 -10.58
N ASN A 474 10.59 -19.13 -10.56
CA ASN A 474 11.14 -18.15 -11.50
C ASN A 474 12.52 -17.65 -11.03
N ARG A 475 13.50 -18.56 -10.88
CA ARG A 475 14.80 -18.26 -10.24
C ARG A 475 15.57 -17.09 -10.87
N VAL A 476 15.54 -16.98 -12.21
CA VAL A 476 16.19 -15.86 -12.92
C VAL A 476 15.57 -14.52 -12.51
N SER A 477 14.23 -14.46 -12.48
CA SER A 477 13.53 -13.25 -12.05
C SER A 477 13.77 -12.97 -10.57
N ALA A 478 13.72 -13.98 -9.72
CA ALA A 478 14.00 -13.87 -8.29
C ALA A 478 15.38 -13.25 -8.02
N GLU A 479 16.42 -13.72 -8.70
CA GLU A 479 17.77 -13.19 -8.53
C GLU A 479 17.88 -11.74 -9.04
N VAL A 480 17.24 -11.41 -10.17
CA VAL A 480 17.18 -10.03 -10.67
C VAL A 480 16.54 -9.09 -9.66
N TRP A 481 15.39 -9.45 -9.09
CA TRP A 481 14.71 -8.61 -8.09
C TRP A 481 15.50 -8.52 -6.78
N LYS A 482 16.16 -9.60 -6.37
CA LYS A 482 17.05 -9.59 -5.20
C LYS A 482 18.21 -8.63 -5.41
N LEU A 483 18.91 -8.68 -6.56
CA LEU A 483 19.98 -7.75 -6.88
C LEU A 483 19.47 -6.30 -6.86
N ARG A 484 18.29 -6.04 -7.44
CA ARG A 484 17.66 -4.72 -7.43
C ARG A 484 17.34 -4.22 -6.01
N SER A 485 16.87 -5.12 -5.13
CA SER A 485 16.66 -4.83 -3.70
C SER A 485 17.99 -4.47 -3.01
N GLU A 486 19.04 -5.23 -3.29
CA GLU A 486 20.37 -4.99 -2.73
C GLU A 486 20.95 -3.63 -3.17
N GLU A 487 20.70 -3.18 -4.40
CA GLU A 487 21.11 -1.83 -4.84
C GLU A 487 20.50 -0.72 -3.97
N ALA A 488 19.20 -0.82 -3.66
CA ALA A 488 18.51 0.14 -2.81
C ALA A 488 19.01 0.07 -1.35
N ALA A 489 19.11 -1.14 -0.79
CA ALA A 489 19.58 -1.33 0.57
C ALA A 489 21.06 -0.93 0.76
N ASN A 490 21.92 -1.16 -0.24
CA ASN A 490 23.32 -0.72 -0.19
C ASN A 490 23.44 0.80 -0.13
N PHE A 491 22.60 1.54 -0.87
CA PHE A 491 22.52 2.99 -0.76
C PHE A 491 22.13 3.41 0.67
N VAL A 492 21.06 2.81 1.25
CA VAL A 492 20.62 3.12 2.61
C VAL A 492 21.72 2.90 3.64
N ILE A 493 22.44 1.77 3.59
CA ILE A 493 23.53 1.48 4.53
C ILE A 493 24.68 2.49 4.40
N ARG A 494 24.94 3.04 3.20
CA ARG A 494 25.95 4.09 3.00
C ARG A 494 25.55 5.43 3.61
N MET A 495 24.26 5.65 3.86
CA MET A 495 23.74 6.87 4.48
C MET A 495 23.72 6.81 6.02
N PHE A 496 24.19 5.71 6.62
CA PHE A 496 24.33 5.63 8.07
C PHE A 496 25.49 6.50 8.55
N ASP A 497 25.20 7.40 9.48
CA ASP A 497 26.19 8.18 10.22
C ASP A 497 26.61 7.41 11.48
N PRO A 498 27.80 6.76 11.48
CA PRO A 498 28.27 6.01 12.63
C PRO A 498 28.69 6.89 13.80
N VAL A 499 28.82 8.22 13.63
CA VAL A 499 29.17 9.14 14.72
C VAL A 499 27.93 9.40 15.57
N ASN A 500 26.85 9.87 14.94
CA ASN A 500 25.61 10.20 15.66
C ASN A 500 24.67 9.00 15.84
N GLY A 501 24.93 7.89 15.13
CA GLY A 501 24.11 6.68 15.18
C GLY A 501 22.75 6.84 14.52
N ARG A 502 22.66 7.66 13.46
CA ARG A 502 21.43 7.96 12.72
C ARG A 502 21.63 7.75 11.23
N PHE A 503 20.57 7.80 10.44
CA PHE A 503 20.67 7.95 8.99
C PHE A 503 20.50 9.40 8.56
N PHE A 504 21.19 9.78 7.49
CA PHE A 504 20.93 11.00 6.73
C PHE A 504 19.64 10.89 5.92
N ALA A 505 19.10 12.02 5.43
CA ALA A 505 17.90 12.02 4.59
C ALA A 505 18.11 11.33 3.23
N GLY A 506 19.34 11.35 2.71
CA GLY A 506 19.71 10.79 1.41
C GLY A 506 20.71 11.66 0.67
N THR A 507 20.52 11.87 -0.63
CA THR A 507 21.41 12.69 -1.47
C THR A 507 20.64 13.68 -2.34
N VAL A 508 21.30 14.77 -2.70
CA VAL A 508 20.85 15.72 -3.73
C VAL A 508 22.00 16.01 -4.72
N PRO A 509 21.70 16.52 -5.92
CA PRO A 509 22.73 16.95 -6.86
C PRO A 509 23.67 18.01 -6.27
N ILE A 510 24.95 17.97 -6.64
CA ILE A 510 25.88 19.04 -6.29
C ILE A 510 25.38 20.37 -6.88
N GLY A 511 25.33 21.41 -6.04
CA GLY A 511 24.85 22.74 -6.42
C GLY A 511 23.40 23.00 -6.01
N THR A 512 22.66 22.01 -5.50
CA THR A 512 21.35 22.25 -4.88
C THR A 512 21.51 23.20 -3.67
N PRO A 513 20.75 24.30 -3.60
CA PRO A 513 20.81 25.22 -2.47
C PRO A 513 20.12 24.63 -1.22
N PRO A 514 20.53 25.01 0.00
CA PRO A 514 19.80 24.68 1.21
C PRO A 514 18.35 25.19 1.16
N SER A 515 17.41 24.37 1.59
CA SER A 515 15.98 24.69 1.66
C SER A 515 15.30 23.80 2.71
N PRO A 516 14.02 24.02 3.07
CA PRO A 516 13.31 23.11 3.97
C PRO A 516 13.44 21.66 3.48
N GLY A 517 13.98 20.79 4.34
CA GLY A 517 14.22 19.38 4.02
C GLY A 517 15.53 19.08 3.27
N ILE A 518 16.33 20.08 2.93
CA ILE A 518 17.60 19.93 2.19
C ILE A 518 18.72 20.68 2.91
N SER A 519 19.65 19.91 3.48
CA SER A 519 20.94 20.35 4.04
C SER A 519 22.08 19.68 3.25
N PRO A 520 22.53 20.26 2.12
CA PRO A 520 23.45 19.63 1.17
C PRO A 520 24.92 19.82 1.58
N ASP A 521 25.26 19.46 2.81
CA ASP A 521 26.54 19.75 3.47
C ASP A 521 27.33 18.50 3.90
N GLY A 522 26.87 17.30 3.53
CA GLY A 522 27.56 16.04 3.83
C GLY A 522 28.66 15.66 2.82
N GLU A 523 29.08 14.39 2.84
CA GLU A 523 30.09 13.86 1.91
C GLU A 523 29.62 14.01 0.46
N ARG A 524 30.55 14.36 -0.43
CA ARG A 524 30.33 14.44 -1.87
C ARG A 524 30.92 13.20 -2.55
N ARG A 525 30.18 12.61 -3.48
CA ARG A 525 30.66 11.50 -4.31
C ARG A 525 30.01 11.55 -5.68
N GLY A 526 30.83 11.50 -6.73
CA GLY A 526 30.35 11.68 -8.09
C GLY A 526 29.68 13.05 -8.26
N GLY A 527 28.47 13.06 -8.81
CA GLY A 527 27.66 14.28 -9.01
C GLY A 527 26.75 14.64 -7.82
N GLU A 528 26.92 13.99 -6.67
CA GLU A 528 25.96 14.07 -5.55
C GLU A 528 26.61 14.51 -4.24
N VAL A 529 25.79 15.09 -3.37
CA VAL A 529 26.12 15.44 -1.98
C VAL A 529 25.09 14.85 -1.03
N ILE A 530 25.55 14.32 0.10
CA ILE A 530 24.66 13.84 1.17
C ILE A 530 23.81 15.01 1.69
N ASN A 531 22.51 14.79 1.75
CA ASN A 531 21.55 15.64 2.44
C ASN A 531 21.51 15.23 3.92
N THR A 532 22.15 16.02 4.79
CA THR A 532 22.27 15.69 6.22
C THR A 532 21.02 16.00 7.04
N PHE A 533 19.99 16.56 6.41
CA PHE A 533 18.75 16.97 7.07
C PHE A 533 18.15 15.82 7.88
N ASP A 534 17.59 16.16 9.04
CA ASP A 534 17.07 15.20 9.99
C ASP A 534 15.59 14.92 9.74
N PHE A 535 15.30 13.67 9.33
CA PHE A 535 13.94 13.13 9.25
C PHE A 535 13.79 11.92 10.17
N LEU A 536 12.62 11.81 10.80
CA LEU A 536 12.29 10.66 11.63
C LEU A 536 12.25 9.37 10.80
N ASP A 537 11.65 9.42 9.61
CA ASP A 537 11.43 8.25 8.74
C ASP A 537 12.72 7.55 8.32
N ALA A 538 13.78 8.31 8.08
CA ALA A 538 15.11 7.76 7.79
C ALA A 538 15.63 6.87 8.93
N ASN A 539 15.10 7.03 10.14
CA ASN A 539 15.51 6.29 11.33
C ASN A 539 14.45 5.28 11.80
N THR A 540 13.17 5.41 11.40
CA THR A 540 12.10 4.45 11.73
C THR A 540 11.86 3.42 10.64
N PHE A 541 11.80 3.80 9.36
CA PHE A 541 11.50 2.88 8.25
C PHE A 541 12.68 1.98 7.90
N VAL A 542 13.90 2.50 8.00
CA VAL A 542 15.11 1.74 7.68
C VAL A 542 15.25 0.45 8.52
N PRO A 543 15.17 0.47 9.87
CA PRO A 543 15.19 -0.77 10.63
C PRO A 543 13.98 -1.66 10.29
N LEU A 544 12.78 -1.10 10.09
CA LEU A 544 11.58 -1.88 9.72
C LEU A 544 11.76 -2.66 8.41
N ALA A 545 12.40 -2.06 7.42
CA ALA A 545 12.62 -2.66 6.10
C ALA A 545 13.84 -3.61 6.08
N LEU A 546 14.98 -3.21 6.66
CA LEU A 546 16.26 -3.85 6.40
C LEU A 546 16.73 -4.82 7.48
N MET A 547 16.29 -4.71 8.74
CA MET A 547 16.87 -5.49 9.84
C MET A 547 16.65 -7.00 9.68
N SER A 548 15.54 -7.40 9.04
CA SER A 548 15.19 -8.80 8.79
C SER A 548 15.88 -9.39 7.53
N LEU A 549 16.54 -8.55 6.74
CA LEU A 549 17.20 -8.99 5.51
C LEU A 549 18.54 -9.67 5.83
N PRO A 550 18.78 -10.92 5.37
CA PRO A 550 19.94 -11.71 5.78
C PRO A 550 21.31 -11.06 5.54
N ARG A 551 21.44 -10.20 4.53
CA ARG A 551 22.69 -9.49 4.20
C ARG A 551 22.94 -8.27 5.09
N TYR A 552 21.88 -7.67 5.63
CA TYR A 552 21.91 -6.38 6.31
C TYR A 552 21.72 -6.48 7.82
N ARG A 553 21.13 -7.57 8.30
CA ARG A 553 20.84 -7.84 9.73
C ARG A 553 21.92 -7.45 10.72
N ASP A 554 23.19 -7.73 10.40
CA ASP A 554 24.33 -7.55 11.32
C ASP A 554 25.25 -6.39 10.88
N ARG A 555 24.81 -5.55 9.93
CA ARG A 555 25.61 -4.44 9.37
C ARG A 555 25.60 -3.20 10.27
N ILE A 556 24.50 -2.99 10.99
CA ILE A 556 24.28 -1.84 11.88
C ILE A 556 23.67 -2.38 13.17
N ASP A 557 24.04 -1.81 14.32
CA ASP A 557 23.27 -1.99 15.54
C ASP A 557 21.97 -1.18 15.42
N TRP A 558 20.87 -1.86 15.14
CA TRP A 558 19.57 -1.24 14.87
C TRP A 558 18.98 -0.52 16.08
N ARG A 559 19.55 -0.69 17.29
CA ARG A 559 19.17 0.10 18.47
C ARG A 559 19.60 1.56 18.32
N ARG A 560 20.70 1.84 17.62
CA ARG A 560 21.26 3.20 17.48
C ARG A 560 20.33 4.22 16.80
N PRO A 561 19.77 3.94 15.60
CA PRO A 561 18.84 4.88 14.96
C PRO A 561 17.57 5.08 15.81
N VAL A 562 17.11 4.04 16.51
CA VAL A 562 15.95 4.13 17.43
C VAL A 562 16.26 5.00 18.64
N ASP A 563 17.43 4.83 19.28
CA ASP A 563 17.88 5.69 20.38
C ASP A 563 18.00 7.15 19.94
N TRP A 564 18.47 7.39 18.71
CA TRP A 564 18.56 8.74 18.15
C TRP A 564 17.18 9.35 17.91
N ALA A 565 16.27 8.62 17.27
CA ALA A 565 14.91 9.06 16.98
C ALA A 565 14.11 9.32 18.27
N ALA A 566 14.29 8.49 19.31
CA ALA A 566 13.62 8.63 20.60
C ALA A 566 13.93 9.97 21.31
N ARG A 567 15.06 10.61 20.99
CA ARG A 567 15.42 11.94 21.54
C ARG A 567 14.67 13.10 20.87
N GLN A 568 13.99 12.86 19.75
CA GLN A 568 13.25 13.88 19.00
C GLN A 568 11.82 14.09 19.49
N VAL A 569 11.48 13.55 20.66
CA VAL A 569 10.13 13.64 21.26
C VAL A 569 9.71 15.10 21.47
N GLN A 570 8.45 15.37 21.16
CA GLN A 570 7.79 16.66 21.37
C GLN A 570 6.76 16.56 22.48
N ARG A 571 6.62 17.64 23.25
CA ARG A 571 5.57 17.82 24.27
C ARG A 571 4.82 19.08 23.97
N ILE A 572 3.49 18.97 23.91
CA ILE A 572 2.61 20.08 23.60
C ILE A 572 1.39 20.12 24.52
N ARG A 573 0.69 21.26 24.55
CA ARG A 573 -0.61 21.42 25.20
C ARG A 573 -1.65 21.91 24.20
N ALA A 574 -2.79 21.22 24.12
CA ALA A 574 -3.90 21.57 23.22
C ALA A 574 -5.24 21.12 23.82
N GLY A 575 -6.30 21.91 23.68
CA GLY A 575 -7.62 21.57 24.24
C GLY A 575 -7.61 21.32 25.76
N GLY A 576 -6.72 22.00 26.49
CA GLY A 576 -6.50 21.80 27.93
C GLY A 576 -5.75 20.52 28.32
N GLN A 577 -5.35 19.69 27.33
CA GLN A 577 -4.65 18.42 27.53
C GLN A 577 -3.16 18.56 27.20
N SER A 578 -2.33 17.71 27.80
CA SER A 578 -0.92 17.56 27.44
C SER A 578 -0.72 16.28 26.64
N PHE A 579 0.06 16.39 25.55
CA PHE A 579 0.41 15.29 24.67
C PHE A 579 1.92 15.17 24.53
N GLU A 580 2.38 13.95 24.32
CA GLU A 580 3.78 13.63 24.04
C GLU A 580 3.86 12.66 22.86
N GLY A 581 4.73 12.94 21.89
CA GLY A 581 4.81 12.16 20.66
C GLY A 581 5.89 12.68 19.72
N PHE A 582 5.80 12.31 18.45
CA PHE A 582 6.80 12.61 17.42
C PHE A 582 6.18 13.28 16.21
N SER A 583 7.04 13.90 15.40
CA SER A 583 6.74 14.42 14.07
C SER A 583 7.88 14.06 13.13
N ILE A 584 7.65 14.12 11.82
CA ILE A 584 8.67 13.83 10.81
C ILE A 584 9.92 14.70 10.94
N VAL A 585 9.76 15.93 11.42
CA VAL A 585 10.82 16.88 11.72
C VAL A 585 10.77 17.26 13.19
N HIS A 586 11.94 17.51 13.79
CA HIS A 586 12.05 17.93 15.20
C HIS A 586 11.31 19.26 15.47
N ALA A 587 11.40 20.19 14.52
CA ALA A 587 10.67 21.45 14.55
C ALA A 587 9.94 21.64 13.21
N PRO A 588 8.67 22.06 13.21
CA PRO A 588 7.96 22.44 11.99
C PRO A 588 8.73 23.51 11.22
N VAL A 589 8.56 23.54 9.90
CA VAL A 589 9.14 24.59 9.02
C VAL A 589 8.65 25.97 9.45
N SER A 590 7.41 26.04 9.94
CA SER A 590 6.77 27.24 10.44
C SER A 590 5.59 26.90 11.34
N GLY A 591 5.21 27.86 12.20
CA GLY A 591 4.12 27.69 13.16
C GLY A 591 4.57 27.06 14.48
N PRO A 592 3.63 26.73 15.36
CA PRO A 592 3.93 26.20 16.68
C PRO A 592 4.41 24.74 16.63
N ALA A 593 5.03 24.29 17.72
CA ALA A 593 5.37 22.89 17.94
C ALA A 593 4.14 21.98 17.79
N ALA A 594 4.36 20.75 17.33
CA ALA A 594 3.26 19.86 17.00
C ALA A 594 3.68 18.40 16.94
N ILE A 595 2.74 17.52 17.27
CA ILE A 595 2.86 16.07 17.09
C ILE A 595 2.10 15.69 15.83
N ALA A 596 2.72 14.91 14.95
CA ALA A 596 2.07 14.26 13.83
C ALA A 596 2.00 12.76 14.13
N TRP A 597 0.78 12.27 14.36
CA TRP A 597 0.55 11.03 15.08
C TRP A 597 0.92 9.77 14.29
N GLU A 598 0.97 9.86 12.96
CA GLU A 598 1.55 8.83 12.12
C GLU A 598 2.96 8.45 12.60
N PHE A 599 3.84 9.43 12.75
CA PHE A 599 5.24 9.24 13.14
C PHE A 599 5.39 8.74 14.58
N THR A 600 4.43 9.05 15.44
CA THR A 600 4.36 8.45 16.79
C THR A 600 4.03 6.97 16.70
N GLY A 601 3.06 6.58 15.85
CA GLY A 601 2.73 5.18 15.58
C GLY A 601 3.91 4.42 14.98
N GLN A 602 4.58 5.00 13.97
CA GLN A 602 5.79 4.44 13.38
C GLN A 602 6.88 4.19 14.43
N MET A 603 7.12 5.15 15.32
CA MET A 603 8.12 5.00 16.38
C MET A 603 7.79 3.82 17.31
N VAL A 604 6.52 3.66 17.70
CA VAL A 604 6.07 2.52 18.51
C VAL A 604 6.29 1.18 17.79
N VAL A 605 5.95 1.11 16.50
CA VAL A 605 6.18 -0.10 15.69
C VAL A 605 7.67 -0.42 15.63
N THR A 606 8.53 0.57 15.32
CA THR A 606 9.98 0.38 15.25
C THR A 606 10.58 -0.05 16.59
N MET A 607 10.19 0.59 17.69
CA MET A 607 10.63 0.21 19.04
C MET A 607 10.32 -1.26 19.35
N ARG A 608 9.08 -1.69 19.10
CA ARG A 608 8.63 -3.07 19.35
C ARG A 608 9.33 -4.06 18.43
N ALA A 609 9.48 -3.71 17.16
CA ALA A 609 10.13 -4.57 16.17
C ALA A 609 11.63 -4.78 16.49
N VAL A 610 12.34 -3.73 16.93
CA VAL A 610 13.75 -3.83 17.32
C VAL A 610 13.93 -4.61 18.63
N ASP A 611 13.08 -4.36 19.64
CA ASP A 611 13.07 -5.17 20.87
C ASP A 611 12.87 -6.67 20.55
N ALA A 612 11.90 -6.98 19.69
CA ALA A 612 11.61 -8.34 19.26
C ALA A 612 12.77 -8.99 18.49
N PHE A 613 13.42 -8.24 17.60
CA PHE A 613 14.57 -8.70 16.82
C PHE A 613 15.75 -9.08 17.71
N TYR A 614 16.04 -8.31 18.76
CA TYR A 614 17.12 -8.60 19.71
C TYR A 614 16.70 -9.50 20.89
N GLY A 615 15.41 -9.80 21.05
CA GLY A 615 14.90 -10.51 22.23
C GLY A 615 15.03 -9.68 23.52
N GLU A 616 14.92 -8.36 23.39
CA GLU A 616 15.07 -7.38 24.46
C GLU A 616 13.70 -6.79 24.86
N SER A 617 13.70 -5.95 25.89
CA SER A 617 12.54 -5.13 26.30
C SER A 617 12.94 -3.68 26.57
N ARG A 618 14.00 -3.24 25.88
CA ARG A 618 14.66 -1.95 26.09
C ARG A 618 13.69 -0.78 25.88
N TYR A 619 12.85 -0.87 24.86
CA TYR A 619 11.93 0.19 24.48
C TYR A 619 10.49 -0.03 24.95
N ARG A 620 10.18 -1.22 25.50
CA ARG A 620 8.83 -1.61 25.93
C ARG A 620 8.06 -0.51 26.69
N ALA A 621 8.65 0.07 27.74
CA ALA A 621 7.98 1.09 28.54
C ALA A 621 7.69 2.39 27.76
N ALA A 622 8.63 2.82 26.90
CA ALA A 622 8.44 3.99 26.05
C ALA A 622 7.37 3.72 24.99
N ALA A 623 7.41 2.55 24.34
CA ALA A 623 6.43 2.12 23.35
C ALA A 623 5.00 2.05 23.94
N GLU A 624 4.85 1.50 25.16
CA GLU A 624 3.58 1.48 25.89
C GLU A 624 3.09 2.89 26.24
N SER A 625 3.99 3.80 26.65
CA SER A 625 3.65 5.20 26.94
C SER A 625 3.15 5.95 25.69
N TYR A 626 3.86 5.85 24.57
CA TYR A 626 3.47 6.53 23.33
C TYR A 626 2.19 5.94 22.72
N LEU A 627 1.97 4.62 22.84
CA LEU A 627 0.69 4.02 22.45
C LEU A 627 -0.48 4.56 23.30
N ALA A 628 -0.27 4.77 24.60
CA ALA A 628 -1.27 5.42 25.44
C ALA A 628 -1.54 6.87 25.00
N GLN A 629 -0.53 7.61 24.55
CA GLN A 629 -0.68 8.97 24.00
C GLN A 629 -1.49 8.97 22.69
N ILE A 630 -1.22 8.02 21.79
CA ILE A 630 -1.99 7.80 20.56
C ILE A 630 -3.48 7.62 20.89
N TRP A 631 -3.80 6.72 21.82
CA TRP A 631 -5.19 6.47 22.20
C TRP A 631 -5.83 7.60 23.00
N ARG A 632 -5.04 8.38 23.74
CA ARG A 632 -5.50 9.63 24.34
C ARG A 632 -5.89 10.63 23.26
N ALA A 633 -5.07 10.80 22.22
CA ALA A 633 -5.33 11.73 21.13
C ALA A 633 -6.54 11.33 20.27
N GLN A 634 -6.80 10.03 20.10
CA GLN A 634 -8.01 9.52 19.44
C GLN A 634 -9.32 10.04 20.07
N ILE A 635 -9.28 10.44 21.35
CA ILE A 635 -10.48 10.84 22.11
C ILE A 635 -10.42 12.32 22.52
N LEU A 636 -9.26 12.81 22.94
CA LEU A 636 -9.12 14.08 23.64
C LEU A 636 -8.38 15.16 22.85
N ALA A 637 -7.76 14.83 21.71
CA ALA A 637 -7.16 15.86 20.87
C ALA A 637 -8.26 16.75 20.25
N PRO A 638 -7.97 18.04 19.98
CA PRO A 638 -8.86 18.86 19.17
C PRO A 638 -9.25 18.15 17.87
N TYR A 639 -10.54 18.17 17.54
CA TYR A 639 -11.10 17.57 16.31
C TYR A 639 -11.03 16.04 16.22
N ALA A 640 -10.80 15.36 17.35
CA ALA A 640 -10.95 13.92 17.44
C ALA A 640 -12.42 13.49 17.29
N ASP A 641 -12.65 12.31 16.70
CA ASP A 641 -13.99 11.73 16.51
C ASP A 641 -14.25 10.50 17.40
N GLY A 642 -13.27 10.09 18.22
CA GLY A 642 -13.34 8.91 19.07
C GLY A 642 -13.25 7.56 18.32
N ARG A 643 -13.13 7.59 16.99
CA ARG A 643 -13.04 6.41 16.12
C ARG A 643 -11.67 6.29 15.49
N GLY A 644 -11.20 7.32 14.79
CA GLY A 644 -9.88 7.39 14.17
C GLY A 644 -8.95 8.36 14.90
N LEU A 645 -7.72 8.44 14.40
CA LEU A 645 -6.71 9.32 14.97
C LEU A 645 -6.55 10.60 14.13
N VAL A 646 -6.52 11.74 14.80
CA VAL A 646 -6.13 13.00 14.15
C VAL A 646 -4.72 12.88 13.56
N ALA A 647 -4.50 13.37 12.35
CA ALA A 647 -3.21 13.29 11.69
C ALA A 647 -2.15 14.09 12.46
N ALA A 648 -2.54 15.24 13.04
CA ALA A 648 -1.68 16.02 13.91
C ALA A 648 -2.43 16.70 15.06
N THR A 649 -1.67 17.13 16.06
CA THR A 649 -2.09 18.02 17.14
C THR A 649 -1.01 19.07 17.35
N MET A 650 -1.40 20.34 17.39
CA MET A 650 -0.50 21.48 17.50
C MET A 650 -0.63 22.13 18.88
N GLU A 651 0.44 22.76 19.38
CA GLU A 651 0.37 23.60 20.58
C GLU A 651 -0.73 24.66 20.42
N SER A 652 -1.67 24.69 21.37
CA SER A 652 -2.87 25.54 21.34
C SER A 652 -3.67 25.43 20.03
N GLY A 653 -3.63 24.27 19.37
CA GLY A 653 -4.18 24.05 18.04
C GLY A 653 -5.68 24.30 17.90
N ASP A 654 -6.44 24.24 19.00
CA ASP A 654 -7.85 24.59 19.12
C ASP A 654 -8.12 26.10 19.07
N GLN A 655 -7.09 26.92 19.28
CA GLN A 655 -7.16 28.39 19.27
C GLN A 655 -6.59 29.00 17.98
N ILE A 656 -5.92 28.19 17.16
CA ILE A 656 -5.39 28.59 15.87
C ILE A 656 -6.54 28.73 14.86
N PRO A 657 -6.57 29.79 14.01
CA PRO A 657 -7.59 29.94 12.97
C PRO A 657 -7.67 28.70 12.06
N PRO A 658 -8.88 28.25 11.64
CA PRO A 658 -9.06 27.01 10.87
C PRO A 658 -8.14 26.84 9.66
N HIS A 659 -7.95 27.91 8.87
CA HIS A 659 -7.08 27.88 7.69
C HIS A 659 -5.61 27.58 8.01
N GLU A 660 -5.15 27.82 9.24
CA GLU A 660 -3.80 27.52 9.69
C GLU A 660 -3.71 26.19 10.45
N GLN A 661 -4.77 25.39 10.60
CA GLN A 661 -4.74 24.20 11.47
C GLN A 661 -4.03 22.98 10.85
N CYS A 662 -2.76 23.13 10.48
CA CYS A 662 -1.89 22.05 10.06
C CYS A 662 -0.42 22.25 10.49
N VAL A 663 0.31 21.15 10.62
CA VAL A 663 1.75 21.14 10.84
C VAL A 663 2.46 21.37 9.52
N SER A 664 3.25 22.44 9.43
CA SER A 664 4.05 22.73 8.25
C SER A 664 5.33 21.91 8.28
N THR A 665 5.46 20.98 7.33
CA THR A 665 6.67 20.19 7.10
C THR A 665 7.26 20.54 5.72
N PRO A 666 8.49 20.11 5.40
CA PRO A 666 9.05 20.32 4.06
C PRO A 666 8.22 19.71 2.93
N PHE A 667 7.36 18.72 3.23
CA PHE A 667 6.66 17.91 2.23
C PHE A 667 5.16 18.19 2.18
N GLN A 668 4.57 18.56 3.31
CA GLN A 668 3.12 18.68 3.46
C GLN A 668 2.68 19.52 4.65
N CYS A 669 1.43 19.95 4.59
CA CYS A 669 0.65 20.58 5.65
C CYS A 669 -0.24 19.51 6.30
N ILE A 670 0.21 18.92 7.42
CA ILE A 670 -0.49 17.80 8.08
C ILE A 670 -1.63 18.34 8.95
N ALA A 671 -2.88 18.13 8.53
CA ALA A 671 -4.05 18.74 9.15
C ALA A 671 -4.35 18.22 10.57
N GLN A 672 -4.93 19.07 11.41
CA GLN A 672 -5.49 18.66 12.71
C GLN A 672 -6.89 18.03 12.54
N ARG A 673 -6.99 17.00 11.69
CA ARG A 673 -8.22 16.26 11.38
C ARG A 673 -7.93 14.77 11.39
N VAL A 674 -8.96 13.94 11.58
CA VAL A 674 -8.82 12.49 11.52
C VAL A 674 -8.30 12.03 10.16
N GLY A 675 -7.08 11.51 10.13
CA GLY A 675 -6.36 11.10 8.93
C GLY A 675 -6.14 9.59 8.88
N LEU A 676 -6.15 9.03 7.68
CA LEU A 676 -6.07 7.59 7.47
C LEU A 676 -4.68 7.04 7.78
N ALA A 677 -3.60 7.72 7.37
CA ALA A 677 -2.23 7.31 7.71
C ALA A 677 -2.01 7.19 9.23
N ALA A 678 -2.36 8.23 10.00
CA ALA A 678 -2.24 8.22 11.46
C ALA A 678 -3.10 7.12 12.11
N THR A 679 -4.32 6.91 11.60
CA THR A 679 -5.22 5.85 12.09
C THR A 679 -4.65 4.47 11.83
N LEU A 680 -4.07 4.22 10.64
CA LEU A 680 -3.47 2.93 10.28
C LEU A 680 -2.22 2.64 11.11
N TRP A 681 -1.33 3.61 11.28
CA TRP A 681 -0.13 3.43 12.12
C TRP A 681 -0.45 3.27 13.61
N ALA A 682 -1.55 3.82 14.10
CA ALA A 682 -2.04 3.55 15.45
C ALA A 682 -2.45 2.08 15.63
N ILE A 683 -3.15 1.51 14.65
CA ILE A 683 -3.53 0.10 14.63
C ILE A 683 -2.28 -0.77 14.56
N PHE A 684 -1.32 -0.43 13.69
CA PHE A 684 -0.08 -1.17 13.55
C PHE A 684 0.78 -1.11 14.82
N ALA A 685 0.84 0.05 15.46
CA ALA A 685 1.50 0.24 16.74
C ALA A 685 0.92 -0.70 17.80
N ASP A 686 -0.40 -0.73 17.97
CA ASP A 686 -1.09 -1.57 18.95
C ASP A 686 -0.87 -3.06 18.71
N ALA A 687 -1.00 -3.48 17.45
CA ALA A 687 -0.86 -4.88 17.04
C ALA A 687 0.58 -5.36 16.84
N SER A 688 1.57 -4.46 16.93
CA SER A 688 2.99 -4.73 16.60
C SER A 688 3.21 -5.19 15.15
N MET A 689 2.45 -4.60 14.23
CA MET A 689 2.49 -4.95 12.81
C MET A 689 3.53 -4.11 12.06
N ASN A 690 4.47 -4.78 11.39
CA ASN A 690 5.44 -4.13 10.52
C ASN A 690 5.10 -4.41 9.04
N PRO A 691 4.57 -3.45 8.27
CA PRO A 691 4.22 -3.66 6.85
C PRO A 691 5.46 -3.76 5.93
N LEU A 692 6.64 -3.35 6.39
CA LEU A 692 7.90 -3.39 5.62
C LEU A 692 8.74 -4.64 5.92
N ALA A 693 8.34 -5.48 6.88
CA ALA A 693 9.04 -6.72 7.18
C ALA A 693 9.00 -7.68 5.98
N ARG A 694 10.07 -8.44 5.73
CA ARG A 694 10.16 -9.39 4.61
C ARG A 694 8.99 -10.39 4.56
N ASP A 695 8.43 -10.74 5.71
CA ASP A 695 7.30 -11.65 5.87
C ASP A 695 5.95 -10.94 6.02
N ALA A 696 5.88 -9.62 5.83
CA ALA A 696 4.65 -8.81 5.93
C ALA A 696 3.55 -9.24 4.94
N ILE A 697 3.88 -9.98 3.88
CA ILE A 697 2.92 -10.52 2.90
C ILE A 697 2.50 -11.98 3.19
N ARG A 698 2.88 -12.53 4.35
CA ARG A 698 2.53 -13.88 4.79
C ARG A 698 1.41 -13.85 5.83
N PHE A 699 0.51 -14.83 5.74
CA PHE A 699 -0.68 -14.92 6.60
C PHE A 699 -0.64 -16.22 7.41
N ALA A 700 -1.04 -16.17 8.68
CA ALA A 700 -0.96 -17.28 9.65
C ALA A 700 -1.69 -18.57 9.20
N GLU A 701 -2.68 -18.43 8.32
CA GLU A 701 -3.48 -19.53 7.79
C GLU A 701 -2.90 -20.14 6.51
N THR A 702 -1.83 -19.55 5.96
CA THR A 702 -1.21 -19.98 4.71
C THR A 702 0.14 -20.63 5.03
N PRO A 703 0.20 -21.98 5.15
CA PRO A 703 1.43 -22.66 5.48
C PRO A 703 2.47 -22.41 4.38
N LEU A 704 3.71 -22.21 4.81
CA LEU A 704 4.84 -22.09 3.91
C LEU A 704 5.45 -23.46 3.67
N LEU A 705 5.35 -23.96 2.44
CA LEU A 705 6.12 -25.11 1.98
C LEU A 705 7.39 -24.68 1.28
N VAL A 706 8.51 -25.27 1.70
CA VAL A 706 9.83 -24.97 1.15
C VAL A 706 10.69 -26.22 1.06
N ASN A 707 11.73 -26.15 0.23
CA ASN A 707 12.74 -27.19 0.10
C ASN A 707 13.38 -27.48 1.48
N GLY A 708 13.44 -28.75 1.87
CA GLY A 708 13.90 -29.16 3.20
C GLY A 708 15.39 -28.93 3.47
N ALA A 709 16.16 -28.53 2.45
CA ALA A 709 17.56 -28.16 2.57
C ALA A 709 17.78 -26.64 2.41
N SER A 710 17.34 -26.06 1.28
CA SER A 710 17.58 -24.64 0.97
C SER A 710 16.58 -23.66 1.60
N TYR A 711 15.41 -24.16 2.02
CA TYR A 711 14.26 -23.36 2.44
C TYR A 711 13.73 -22.39 1.37
N GLU A 712 13.95 -22.69 0.07
CA GLU A 712 13.36 -21.98 -1.07
C GLU A 712 12.04 -22.62 -1.51
N GLY A 713 11.14 -21.87 -2.16
CA GLY A 713 9.76 -22.31 -2.40
C GLY A 713 9.50 -23.17 -3.64
N CYS A 714 10.53 -23.48 -4.43
CA CYS A 714 10.43 -24.42 -5.54
C CYS A 714 10.74 -25.84 -5.06
N LEU A 715 9.89 -26.79 -5.40
CA LEU A 715 9.97 -28.17 -4.92
C LEU A 715 10.09 -29.16 -6.08
N SER A 716 10.47 -30.42 -5.82
CA SER A 716 10.52 -31.46 -6.85
C SER A 716 10.11 -32.84 -6.33
N PRO A 717 9.59 -33.73 -7.20
CA PRO A 717 9.19 -35.08 -6.79
C PRO A 717 10.35 -35.84 -6.14
N GLY A 718 10.07 -36.54 -5.04
CA GLY A 718 11.07 -37.27 -4.26
C GLY A 718 11.94 -36.42 -3.34
N GLY A 719 11.90 -35.09 -3.48
CA GLY A 719 12.63 -34.15 -2.62
C GLY A 719 12.03 -34.06 -1.22
N LEU A 720 12.84 -33.60 -0.27
CA LEU A 720 12.42 -33.29 1.09
C LEU A 720 11.83 -31.89 1.14
N PHE A 721 10.76 -31.74 1.90
CA PHE A 721 10.11 -30.45 2.16
C PHE A 721 10.02 -30.18 3.66
N SER A 722 9.93 -28.90 3.98
CA SER A 722 9.55 -28.40 5.29
C SER A 722 8.33 -27.52 5.17
N VAL A 723 7.46 -27.59 6.18
CA VAL A 723 6.24 -26.79 6.31
C VAL A 723 6.37 -25.95 7.57
N PHE A 724 6.04 -24.67 7.48
CA PHE A 724 5.98 -23.72 8.60
C PHE A 724 4.68 -22.89 8.57
N GLY A 725 4.45 -22.09 9.61
CA GLY A 725 3.44 -21.02 9.58
C GLY A 725 1.99 -21.52 9.65
N PHE A 726 1.72 -22.58 10.42
CA PHE A 726 0.39 -23.17 10.61
C PHE A 726 -0.06 -23.17 12.08
N GLY A 727 0.62 -22.40 12.95
CA GLY A 727 0.40 -22.44 14.40
C GLY A 727 0.89 -23.74 15.04
N THR A 728 0.35 -24.11 16.21
CA THR A 728 0.68 -25.35 16.92
C THR A 728 -0.20 -26.51 16.43
N LEU A 729 0.37 -27.43 15.65
CA LEU A 729 -0.38 -28.57 15.08
C LEU A 729 -0.21 -29.90 15.82
N ALA A 730 0.97 -30.21 16.36
CA ALA A 730 1.21 -31.54 16.94
C ALA A 730 2.28 -31.55 18.03
N GLU A 731 2.24 -32.58 18.87
CA GLU A 731 3.39 -32.94 19.69
C GLU A 731 4.55 -33.43 18.82
N THR A 732 5.77 -33.16 19.28
CA THR A 732 6.98 -33.56 18.56
C THR A 732 7.10 -35.07 18.43
N ALA A 733 7.11 -35.55 17.19
CA ALA A 733 7.45 -36.92 16.82
C ALA A 733 8.41 -36.95 15.63
N SER A 734 9.15 -38.04 15.49
CA SER A 734 10.08 -38.26 14.39
C SER A 734 10.07 -39.72 13.98
N SER A 735 10.26 -39.99 12.70
CA SER A 735 10.44 -41.34 12.18
C SER A 735 11.87 -41.59 11.76
N THR A 736 12.38 -42.78 12.08
CA THR A 736 13.67 -43.29 11.60
C THR A 736 13.53 -44.63 10.87
N THR A 737 12.31 -45.12 10.68
CA THR A 737 12.01 -46.41 10.03
C THR A 737 11.50 -46.18 8.62
N PHE A 738 11.78 -47.13 7.73
CA PHE A 738 11.34 -47.11 6.33
C PHE A 738 10.36 -48.29 6.07
N PRO A 739 9.29 -48.11 5.27
CA PRO A 739 8.85 -46.84 4.68
C PRO A 739 8.48 -45.80 5.74
N LEU A 740 8.75 -44.52 5.45
CA LEU A 740 8.37 -43.42 6.31
C LEU A 740 6.83 -43.39 6.46
N PRO A 741 6.31 -43.12 7.67
CA PRO A 741 4.87 -43.11 7.91
C PRO A 741 4.21 -41.91 7.24
N VAL A 742 3.02 -42.10 6.69
CA VAL A 742 2.20 -41.00 6.11
C VAL A 742 1.34 -40.27 7.14
N THR A 743 1.35 -40.74 8.39
CA THR A 743 0.72 -40.12 9.55
C THR A 743 1.70 -40.12 10.72
N LEU A 744 1.93 -38.97 11.33
CA LEU A 744 2.85 -38.84 12.47
C LEU A 744 2.26 -37.87 13.50
N SER A 745 2.08 -38.30 14.75
CA SER A 745 1.32 -37.54 15.77
C SER A 745 -0.06 -37.07 15.30
N GLY A 746 -0.75 -37.88 14.50
CA GLY A 746 -2.06 -37.56 13.92
C GLY A 746 -2.04 -36.56 12.76
N VAL A 747 -0.86 -36.09 12.34
CA VAL A 747 -0.68 -35.16 11.22
C VAL A 747 -0.53 -35.92 9.90
N GLU A 748 -1.20 -35.45 8.85
CA GLU A 748 -0.94 -35.84 7.46
C GLU A 748 -0.68 -34.60 6.62
N ALA A 749 0.30 -34.66 5.72
CA ALA A 749 0.44 -33.69 4.64
C ALA A 749 0.02 -34.36 3.33
N ARG A 750 -0.85 -33.73 2.54
CA ARG A 750 -1.29 -34.24 1.24
C ARG A 750 -0.89 -33.27 0.14
N LEU A 751 -0.20 -33.75 -0.89
CA LEU A 751 0.20 -32.96 -2.05
C LEU A 751 -0.51 -33.52 -3.29
N GLY A 752 -1.40 -32.72 -3.89
CA GLY A 752 -2.20 -33.15 -5.05
C GLY A 752 -3.05 -34.39 -4.72
N GLY A 753 -3.63 -34.43 -3.52
CA GLY A 753 -4.41 -35.57 -3.01
C GLY A 753 -3.59 -36.78 -2.54
N ARG A 754 -2.26 -36.79 -2.70
CA ARG A 754 -1.38 -37.89 -2.28
C ARG A 754 -0.81 -37.65 -0.88
N ARG A 755 -0.93 -38.62 0.02
CA ARG A 755 -0.33 -38.54 1.36
C ARG A 755 1.19 -38.60 1.28
N ALA A 756 1.86 -37.62 1.87
CA ALA A 756 3.32 -37.52 1.91
C ALA A 756 3.88 -38.33 3.10
N PRO A 757 4.96 -39.09 2.90
CA PRO A 757 5.71 -39.69 4.00
C PRO A 757 6.38 -38.61 4.87
N LEU A 758 6.31 -38.75 6.19
CA LEU A 758 6.77 -37.76 7.16
C LEU A 758 8.01 -38.24 7.92
N LEU A 759 9.00 -37.35 8.02
CA LEU A 759 10.21 -37.55 8.84
C LEU A 759 10.03 -36.95 10.24
N TYR A 760 9.30 -35.84 10.32
CA TYR A 760 9.13 -35.05 11.53
C TYR A 760 7.77 -34.36 11.54
N ALA A 761 7.11 -34.36 12.69
CA ALA A 761 5.95 -33.54 12.97
C ALA A 761 6.16 -32.92 14.35
N GLY A 762 5.86 -31.64 14.50
CA GLY A 762 5.92 -30.97 15.80
C GLY A 762 5.06 -29.72 15.82
N PRO A 763 5.16 -28.91 16.89
CA PRO A 763 4.26 -27.79 17.11
C PRO A 763 4.21 -26.87 15.90
N ASN A 764 5.36 -26.41 15.41
CA ASN A 764 5.44 -25.36 14.40
C ASN A 764 6.21 -25.77 13.13
N GLN A 765 6.47 -27.07 12.94
CA GLN A 765 7.21 -27.58 11.78
C GLN A 765 6.81 -29.02 11.41
N ILE A 766 6.68 -29.29 10.12
CA ILE A 766 6.55 -30.64 9.55
C ILE A 766 7.66 -30.82 8.52
N ASN A 767 8.34 -31.97 8.52
CA ASN A 767 9.27 -32.34 7.45
C ASN A 767 8.81 -33.66 6.82
N GLY A 768 8.79 -33.70 5.49
CA GLY A 768 8.33 -34.86 4.74
C GLY A 768 9.08 -35.05 3.42
N GLN A 769 8.72 -36.12 2.72
CA GLN A 769 9.14 -36.37 1.35
C GLN A 769 7.97 -36.11 0.39
N ILE A 770 8.22 -35.38 -0.68
CA ILE A 770 7.25 -35.22 -1.76
C ILE A 770 7.14 -36.56 -2.49
N PRO A 771 5.94 -37.13 -2.64
CA PRO A 771 5.77 -38.36 -3.41
C PRO A 771 6.34 -38.21 -4.84
N TYR A 772 7.06 -39.22 -5.33
CA TYR A 772 7.61 -39.23 -6.69
C TYR A 772 6.54 -39.12 -7.78
N GLU A 773 5.30 -39.49 -7.44
CA GLU A 773 4.14 -39.49 -8.31
C GLU A 773 3.40 -38.13 -8.35
N THR A 774 3.91 -37.13 -7.63
CA THR A 774 3.39 -35.76 -7.69
C THR A 774 3.69 -35.14 -9.06
N PRO A 775 2.70 -34.63 -9.80
CA PRO A 775 2.93 -34.04 -11.12
C PRO A 775 3.71 -32.72 -11.00
N ASN A 776 4.38 -32.34 -12.09
CA ASN A 776 4.96 -31.00 -12.21
C ASN A 776 3.84 -29.96 -12.39
N GLY A 777 4.09 -28.72 -11.96
CA GLY A 777 3.16 -27.59 -12.01
C GLY A 777 2.60 -27.20 -10.63
N PRO A 778 1.57 -26.34 -10.59
CA PRO A 778 0.92 -25.95 -9.34
C PRO A 778 0.21 -27.15 -8.70
N VAL A 779 0.50 -27.39 -7.42
CA VAL A 779 -0.08 -28.49 -6.64
C VAL A 779 -0.63 -27.94 -5.33
N GLU A 780 -1.90 -28.26 -5.04
CA GLU A 780 -2.51 -27.97 -3.74
C GLU A 780 -1.92 -28.87 -2.66
N VAL A 781 -1.65 -28.27 -1.51
CA VAL A 781 -1.08 -28.90 -0.34
C VAL A 781 -2.05 -28.73 0.82
N GLU A 782 -2.45 -29.83 1.44
CA GLU A 782 -3.35 -29.85 2.57
C GLU A 782 -2.64 -30.39 3.82
N LEU A 783 -2.83 -29.71 4.95
CA LEU A 783 -2.38 -30.18 6.26
C LEU A 783 -3.60 -30.67 7.04
N TRP A 784 -3.58 -31.93 7.44
CA TRP A 784 -4.65 -32.57 8.20
C TRP A 784 -4.16 -32.95 9.58
N ARG A 785 -5.05 -32.87 10.57
CA ARG A 785 -4.84 -33.42 11.91
C ARG A 785 -6.08 -34.19 12.34
N ASN A 786 -5.91 -35.47 12.72
CA ASN A 786 -7.01 -36.33 13.18
C ASN A 786 -8.24 -36.26 12.25
N SER A 787 -7.99 -36.33 10.93
CA SER A 787 -9.01 -36.22 9.88
C SER A 787 -9.74 -34.88 9.73
N ALA A 788 -9.30 -33.82 10.41
CA ALA A 788 -9.75 -32.45 10.17
C ALA A 788 -8.72 -31.66 9.36
N LEU A 789 -9.16 -31.03 8.26
CA LEU A 789 -8.33 -30.10 7.49
C LEU A 789 -7.97 -28.89 8.36
N GLN A 790 -6.68 -28.62 8.51
CA GLN A 790 -6.17 -27.54 9.33
C GLN A 790 -5.79 -26.33 8.48
N ALA A 791 -5.12 -26.58 7.35
CA ALA A 791 -4.68 -25.52 6.46
C ALA A 791 -4.48 -26.05 5.04
N ARG A 792 -4.50 -25.15 4.07
CA ARG A 792 -4.20 -25.43 2.67
C ARG A 792 -3.32 -24.34 2.06
N THR A 793 -2.47 -24.73 1.11
CA THR A 793 -1.63 -23.82 0.33
C THR A 793 -1.41 -24.39 -1.07
N SER A 794 -0.76 -23.64 -1.95
CA SER A 794 -0.35 -24.10 -3.28
C SER A 794 1.16 -23.92 -3.45
N VAL A 795 1.81 -24.89 -4.08
CA VAL A 795 3.25 -24.86 -4.34
C VAL A 795 3.56 -25.28 -5.78
N GLN A 796 4.64 -24.76 -6.34
CA GLN A 796 5.12 -25.19 -7.64
C GLN A 796 6.04 -26.40 -7.51
N ILE A 797 5.72 -27.46 -8.26
CA ILE A 797 6.55 -28.65 -8.41
C ILE A 797 7.29 -28.59 -9.76
N ALA A 798 8.61 -28.52 -9.72
CA ALA A 798 9.48 -28.61 -10.89
C ALA A 798 10.08 -30.02 -11.03
N GLY A 799 10.63 -30.32 -12.21
CA GLY A 799 11.30 -31.61 -12.45
C GLY A 799 12.49 -31.86 -11.52
N VAL A 800 13.23 -30.79 -11.20
CA VAL A 800 14.32 -30.76 -10.21
C VAL A 800 14.29 -29.45 -9.44
N SER A 801 14.74 -29.49 -8.19
CA SER A 801 14.90 -28.31 -7.33
C SER A 801 16.04 -28.59 -6.34
N PRO A 802 17.30 -28.65 -6.81
CA PRO A 802 18.41 -29.00 -5.94
C PRO A 802 18.56 -27.99 -4.81
N GLY A 803 18.69 -28.47 -3.58
CA GLY A 803 19.00 -27.66 -2.40
C GLY A 803 20.08 -28.34 -1.58
N LEU A 804 21.20 -27.64 -1.32
CA LEU A 804 22.30 -28.12 -0.49
C LEU A 804 21.95 -27.95 0.99
N PHE A 805 22.20 -28.99 1.79
CA PHE A 805 22.05 -28.89 3.24
C PHE A 805 23.18 -28.04 3.81
N VAL A 806 22.81 -27.03 4.60
CA VAL A 806 23.76 -26.05 5.17
C VAL A 806 23.78 -26.13 6.70
N GLY A 807 24.98 -26.16 7.27
CA GLY A 807 25.26 -26.13 8.70
C GLY A 807 25.56 -24.73 9.24
N ALA A 808 26.35 -24.66 10.31
CA ALA A 808 26.84 -23.40 10.86
C ALA A 808 27.77 -22.68 9.86
N GLU A 809 27.89 -21.35 9.98
CA GLU A 809 28.80 -20.53 9.16
C GLU A 809 28.62 -20.68 7.64
N ASN A 810 27.39 -20.97 7.19
CA ASN A 810 27.08 -21.24 5.78
C ASN A 810 27.84 -22.44 5.18
N ARG A 811 28.36 -23.35 6.01
CA ARG A 811 29.12 -24.52 5.54
C ARG A 811 28.22 -25.62 5.04
N CYS A 812 28.57 -26.25 3.91
CA CYS A 812 27.82 -27.40 3.44
C CYS A 812 27.88 -28.55 4.47
N VAL A 813 26.80 -29.31 4.61
CA VAL A 813 26.87 -30.62 5.24
C VAL A 813 27.65 -31.52 4.28
N ALA A 814 28.95 -31.65 4.55
CA ALA A 814 29.91 -32.24 3.64
C ALA A 814 30.98 -33.07 4.36
N PHE A 815 31.49 -34.10 3.69
CA PHE A 815 32.56 -34.98 4.15
C PHE A 815 33.57 -35.19 3.03
N ASN A 816 34.85 -35.14 3.36
CA ASN A 816 35.92 -35.48 2.42
C ASN A 816 35.88 -36.99 2.15
N PHE A 817 36.46 -37.45 1.05
CA PHE A 817 36.53 -38.88 0.74
C PHE A 817 37.30 -39.71 1.77
N SER A 818 38.14 -39.07 2.60
CA SER A 818 38.74 -39.68 3.79
C SER A 818 37.73 -40.04 4.89
N GLY A 819 36.47 -39.61 4.77
CA GLY A 819 35.41 -39.78 5.76
C GLY A 819 35.36 -38.69 6.83
N ALA A 820 36.34 -37.77 6.86
CA ALA A 820 36.33 -36.64 7.77
C ALA A 820 35.28 -35.59 7.35
N ARG A 821 34.59 -34.97 8.32
CA ARG A 821 33.73 -33.81 8.04
C ARG A 821 34.58 -32.69 7.43
N ASN A 822 34.09 -32.03 6.39
CA ASN A 822 34.81 -30.92 5.78
C ASN A 822 34.73 -29.67 6.68
N THR A 823 35.89 -29.15 7.09
CA THR A 823 36.04 -27.91 7.88
C THR A 823 37.36 -27.24 7.51
N PRO A 824 37.62 -25.97 7.90
CA PRO A 824 38.94 -25.35 7.67
C PRO A 824 40.10 -26.12 8.33
N ALA A 825 39.83 -26.89 9.40
CA ALA A 825 40.80 -27.75 10.06
C ALA A 825 40.98 -29.11 9.37
N THR A 826 40.02 -29.51 8.54
CA THR A 826 39.99 -30.77 7.79
C THR A 826 39.56 -30.51 6.34
N PRO A 827 40.33 -29.72 5.57
CA PRO A 827 39.97 -29.39 4.19
C PRO A 827 40.12 -30.61 3.28
N THR A 828 39.40 -30.63 2.15
CA THR A 828 39.65 -31.61 1.08
C THR A 828 40.83 -31.13 0.25
N GLY A 829 41.78 -31.98 -0.13
CA GLY A 829 42.85 -31.58 -1.05
C GLY A 829 42.30 -31.18 -2.42
N ALA A 830 43.02 -30.32 -3.15
CA ALA A 830 42.69 -30.04 -4.55
C ALA A 830 42.90 -31.32 -5.39
N GLY A 831 41.91 -31.71 -6.21
CA GLY A 831 41.90 -33.02 -6.88
C GLY A 831 41.49 -34.21 -5.98
N GLU A 832 41.24 -33.99 -4.68
CA GLU A 832 40.60 -34.98 -3.80
C GLU A 832 39.07 -34.78 -3.75
N GLY A 833 38.31 -35.86 -3.56
CA GLY A 833 36.86 -35.79 -3.56
C GLY A 833 36.25 -35.30 -2.25
N VAL A 834 35.16 -34.53 -2.35
CA VAL A 834 34.26 -34.15 -1.26
C VAL A 834 32.82 -34.56 -1.60
N THR A 835 32.13 -35.15 -0.64
CA THR A 835 30.70 -35.46 -0.72
C THR A 835 29.91 -34.35 -0.04
N VAL A 836 29.02 -33.69 -0.79
CA VAL A 836 28.04 -32.72 -0.27
C VAL A 836 26.63 -33.31 -0.31
N TYR A 837 25.81 -33.06 0.71
CA TYR A 837 24.44 -33.56 0.77
C TYR A 837 23.43 -32.52 0.27
N LEU A 838 22.42 -33.01 -0.45
CA LEU A 838 21.36 -32.20 -1.04
C LEU A 838 20.01 -32.91 -1.03
N THR A 839 18.95 -32.21 -1.40
CA THR A 839 17.65 -32.81 -1.76
C THR A 839 17.13 -32.20 -3.07
N GLY A 840 16.01 -32.73 -3.56
CA GLY A 840 15.32 -32.20 -4.73
C GLY A 840 15.93 -32.63 -6.08
N LEU A 841 16.54 -33.82 -6.11
CA LEU A 841 17.11 -34.43 -7.33
C LEU A 841 16.10 -34.70 -8.45
N GLY A 842 14.80 -34.76 -8.13
CA GLY A 842 13.78 -35.23 -9.05
C GLY A 842 13.81 -36.75 -9.21
N LYS A 843 13.44 -37.22 -10.41
CA LYS A 843 13.47 -38.65 -10.76
C LYS A 843 14.91 -39.17 -10.87
N THR A 844 15.10 -40.43 -10.51
CA THR A 844 16.40 -41.13 -10.60
C THR A 844 16.37 -42.21 -11.68
N GLN A 845 17.54 -42.59 -12.18
CA GLN A 845 17.70 -43.65 -13.19
C GLN A 845 17.19 -45.00 -12.67
N ASN A 846 17.58 -45.36 -11.45
CA ASN A 846 17.02 -46.50 -10.71
C ASN A 846 16.01 -45.94 -9.70
N PRO A 847 14.68 -46.05 -9.95
CA PRO A 847 13.66 -45.45 -9.10
C PRO A 847 13.61 -46.08 -7.70
N VAL A 848 13.36 -45.25 -6.71
CA VAL A 848 13.08 -45.69 -5.32
C VAL A 848 11.63 -45.35 -5.02
N ALA A 849 10.87 -46.27 -4.44
CA ALA A 849 9.48 -46.01 -4.10
C ALA A 849 9.37 -44.92 -3.02
N THR A 850 8.32 -44.11 -3.10
CA THR A 850 8.01 -43.04 -2.12
C THR A 850 8.07 -43.56 -0.69
N GLY A 851 8.79 -42.85 0.18
CA GLY A 851 8.95 -43.16 1.60
C GLY A 851 10.02 -44.22 1.92
N LEU A 852 10.60 -44.93 0.94
CA LEU A 852 11.67 -45.90 1.17
C LEU A 852 13.06 -45.24 1.18
N ALA A 853 13.97 -45.84 1.94
CA ALA A 853 15.39 -45.51 1.85
C ALA A 853 15.98 -46.02 0.53
N ALA A 854 16.89 -45.24 -0.07
CA ALA A 854 17.62 -45.69 -1.24
C ALA A 854 18.49 -46.92 -0.92
N PRO A 855 18.50 -47.96 -1.78
CA PRO A 855 19.26 -49.18 -1.52
C PRO A 855 20.76 -48.96 -1.69
N ALA A 856 21.58 -49.69 -0.92
CA ALA A 856 23.04 -49.65 -1.05
C ALA A 856 23.59 -50.51 -2.21
N GLY A 857 22.85 -51.55 -2.62
CA GLY A 857 23.31 -52.51 -3.64
C GLY A 857 23.16 -52.03 -5.08
N ILE A 858 22.22 -51.12 -5.36
CA ILE A 858 22.03 -50.50 -6.68
C ILE A 858 21.87 -49.00 -6.43
N LEU A 859 22.86 -48.21 -6.85
CA LEU A 859 22.81 -46.76 -6.69
C LEU A 859 21.68 -46.16 -7.52
N SER A 860 21.12 -45.04 -7.06
CA SER A 860 20.06 -44.30 -7.77
C SER A 860 20.57 -42.93 -8.24
N PRO A 861 21.36 -42.85 -9.33
CA PRO A 861 21.79 -41.58 -9.91
C PRO A 861 20.60 -40.69 -10.29
N ALA A 862 20.77 -39.38 -10.19
CA ALA A 862 19.80 -38.43 -10.73
C ALA A 862 19.64 -38.65 -12.24
N LEU A 863 18.41 -38.55 -12.74
CA LEU A 863 18.16 -38.59 -14.19
C LEU A 863 18.57 -37.28 -14.88
N ALA A 864 18.48 -36.18 -14.14
CA ALA A 864 18.86 -34.85 -14.60
C ALA A 864 20.36 -34.74 -14.90
N ARG A 865 20.71 -33.91 -15.89
CA ARG A 865 22.10 -33.58 -16.22
C ARG A 865 22.71 -32.78 -15.07
N ALA A 866 23.83 -33.25 -14.55
CA ALA A 866 24.48 -32.64 -13.41
C ALA A 866 25.76 -31.88 -13.78
N ALA A 867 25.93 -30.72 -13.16
CA ALA A 867 27.16 -29.95 -13.11
C ALA A 867 27.37 -29.44 -11.68
N ALA A 868 28.59 -29.04 -11.36
CA ALA A 868 28.89 -28.37 -10.10
C ALA A 868 29.95 -27.29 -10.30
N ARG A 869 29.92 -26.29 -9.40
CA ARG A 869 30.96 -25.28 -9.29
C ARG A 869 31.47 -25.22 -7.86
N ILE A 870 32.77 -25.02 -7.70
CA ILE A 870 33.43 -24.72 -6.42
C ILE A 870 34.27 -23.47 -6.62
N GLY A 871 34.02 -22.41 -5.84
CA GLY A 871 34.71 -21.13 -5.95
C GLY A 871 34.47 -20.44 -7.31
N GLY A 872 33.28 -20.64 -7.89
CA GLY A 872 32.93 -20.14 -9.24
C GLY A 872 33.54 -20.93 -10.40
N ARG A 873 34.49 -21.83 -10.15
CA ARG A 873 35.10 -22.70 -11.17
C ARG A 873 34.35 -24.03 -11.31
N ALA A 874 34.42 -24.64 -12.48
CA ALA A 874 33.80 -25.95 -12.70
C ALA A 874 34.47 -27.02 -11.82
N ALA A 875 33.66 -27.85 -11.16
CA ALA A 875 34.13 -29.01 -10.39
C ALA A 875 33.73 -30.30 -11.09
N ARG A 876 34.59 -31.33 -11.05
CA ARG A 876 34.29 -32.62 -11.66
C ARG A 876 33.23 -33.33 -10.81
N VAL A 877 32.10 -33.69 -11.42
CA VAL A 877 31.02 -34.44 -10.77
C VAL A 877 31.30 -35.93 -10.95
N LEU A 878 31.67 -36.61 -9.87
CA LEU A 878 31.97 -38.05 -9.87
C LEU A 878 30.69 -38.89 -9.70
N PHE A 879 29.74 -38.40 -8.91
CA PHE A 879 28.45 -39.03 -8.70
C PHE A 879 27.44 -38.01 -8.20
N ILE A 880 26.18 -38.14 -8.62
CA ILE A 880 25.06 -37.43 -8.02
C ILE A 880 23.82 -38.31 -8.04
N GLY A 881 23.23 -38.56 -6.88
CA GLY A 881 22.15 -39.53 -6.72
C GLY A 881 21.67 -39.62 -5.28
N LEU A 882 20.67 -40.46 -5.04
CA LEU A 882 20.17 -40.67 -3.67
C LEU A 882 21.25 -41.30 -2.79
N THR A 883 21.36 -40.81 -1.57
CA THR A 883 22.23 -41.36 -0.53
C THR A 883 21.64 -42.67 -0.02
N PRO A 884 22.38 -43.80 -0.09
CA PRO A 884 21.92 -45.07 0.46
C PRO A 884 21.54 -44.96 1.94
N GLY A 885 20.44 -45.62 2.33
CA GLY A 885 19.95 -45.65 3.71
C GLY A 885 19.14 -44.41 4.13
N ALA A 886 18.83 -43.49 3.21
CA ALA A 886 17.98 -42.34 3.47
C ALA A 886 16.88 -42.19 2.40
N ALA A 887 15.73 -41.64 2.79
CA ALA A 887 14.66 -41.26 1.86
C ALA A 887 14.78 -39.77 1.51
N GLY A 888 14.72 -39.43 0.23
CA GLY A 888 14.74 -38.04 -0.26
C GLY A 888 16.05 -37.26 -0.05
N VAL A 889 17.08 -37.86 0.56
CA VAL A 889 18.42 -37.28 0.67
C VAL A 889 19.25 -37.74 -0.51
N GLY A 890 19.83 -36.77 -1.22
CA GLY A 890 20.84 -36.97 -2.24
C GLY A 890 22.24 -36.63 -1.75
N GLN A 891 23.23 -37.09 -2.49
CA GLN A 891 24.62 -36.68 -2.37
C GLN A 891 25.19 -36.31 -3.74
N ALA A 892 26.11 -35.36 -3.75
CA ALA A 892 26.99 -35.08 -4.88
C ALA A 892 28.44 -35.29 -4.44
N ASN A 893 29.14 -36.17 -5.15
CA ASN A 893 30.56 -36.42 -4.99
C ASN A 893 31.29 -35.54 -6.00
N LEU A 894 32.02 -34.55 -5.50
CA LEU A 894 32.64 -33.49 -6.27
C LEU A 894 34.14 -33.52 -6.07
N GLU A 895 34.90 -33.19 -7.10
CA GLU A 895 36.34 -33.02 -7.01
C GLU A 895 36.68 -31.57 -7.41
N PRO A 896 37.26 -30.78 -6.48
CA PRO A 896 37.72 -29.43 -6.79
C PRO A 896 38.82 -29.47 -7.85
N GLU A 897 38.82 -28.49 -8.74
CA GLU A 897 39.88 -28.33 -9.73
C GLU A 897 41.25 -28.13 -9.02
N ALA A 898 42.30 -28.76 -9.54
CA ALA A 898 43.64 -28.71 -8.93
C ALA A 898 44.20 -27.27 -8.76
N ALA A 899 43.76 -26.33 -9.58
CA ALA A 899 44.20 -24.93 -9.55
C ALA A 899 43.37 -24.03 -8.61
N LEU A 900 42.47 -24.60 -7.79
CA LEU A 900 41.67 -23.83 -6.83
C LEU A 900 42.54 -23.43 -5.62
N PRO A 901 42.58 -22.14 -5.22
CA PRO A 901 43.37 -21.71 -4.08
C PRO A 901 42.94 -22.38 -2.78
N ARG A 902 43.84 -22.49 -1.79
CA ARG A 902 43.47 -22.91 -0.43
C ARG A 902 42.47 -21.91 0.17
N GLY A 903 41.40 -22.40 0.77
CA GLY A 903 40.41 -21.56 1.45
C GLY A 903 39.00 -22.16 1.48
N ASP A 904 38.06 -21.40 2.01
CA ASP A 904 36.63 -21.70 1.91
C ASP A 904 36.09 -21.21 0.57
N HIS A 905 35.37 -22.08 -0.14
CA HIS A 905 34.83 -21.80 -1.47
C HIS A 905 33.37 -22.19 -1.56
N ASP A 906 32.57 -21.35 -2.23
CA ASP A 906 31.16 -21.63 -2.48
C ASP A 906 30.99 -22.81 -3.43
N VAL A 907 30.16 -23.76 -3.00
CA VAL A 907 29.69 -24.91 -3.78
C VAL A 907 28.30 -24.61 -4.31
N VAL A 908 28.10 -24.85 -5.60
CA VAL A 908 26.80 -24.83 -6.26
C VAL A 908 26.64 -26.10 -7.08
N VAL A 909 25.55 -26.84 -6.86
CA VAL A 909 25.18 -28.00 -7.68
C VAL A 909 24.11 -27.58 -8.68
N ILE A 910 24.23 -28.00 -9.93
CA ILE A 910 23.35 -27.61 -11.04
C ILE A 910 22.73 -28.88 -11.61
N LEU A 911 21.39 -28.97 -11.62
CA LEU A 911 20.63 -30.06 -12.22
C LEU A 911 19.74 -29.53 -13.35
N ASP A 912 19.88 -30.04 -14.57
CA ASP A 912 19.16 -29.57 -15.76
C ASP A 912 19.17 -28.03 -15.92
N GLY A 913 20.32 -27.42 -15.57
CA GLY A 913 20.51 -25.96 -15.60
C GLY A 913 19.98 -25.21 -14.36
N VAL A 914 19.34 -25.89 -13.41
CA VAL A 914 18.83 -25.32 -12.15
C VAL A 914 19.92 -25.37 -11.07
N PRO A 915 20.49 -24.23 -10.63
CA PRO A 915 21.50 -24.20 -9.57
C PRO A 915 20.86 -24.35 -8.19
N SER A 916 21.54 -24.97 -7.23
CA SER A 916 21.18 -24.96 -5.82
C SER A 916 21.46 -23.62 -5.15
N ASN A 917 21.02 -23.45 -3.89
CA ASN A 917 21.66 -22.49 -3.00
C ASN A 917 23.17 -22.75 -2.90
N ALA A 918 23.94 -21.74 -2.49
CA ALA A 918 25.37 -21.85 -2.26
C ALA A 918 25.70 -22.11 -0.77
N CYS A 919 26.73 -22.90 -0.52
CA CYS A 919 27.34 -23.07 0.81
C CYS A 919 28.84 -23.33 0.65
N VAL A 920 29.64 -23.12 1.71
CA VAL A 920 31.10 -23.23 1.60
C VAL A 920 31.62 -24.63 1.91
N VAL A 921 32.70 -25.03 1.23
CA VAL A 921 33.60 -26.14 1.60
C VAL A 921 35.04 -25.63 1.67
N ALA A 922 35.82 -26.20 2.59
CA ALA A 922 37.24 -25.90 2.73
C ALA A 922 38.06 -26.77 1.78
N VAL A 923 38.90 -26.12 0.96
CA VAL A 923 39.84 -26.75 0.03
C VAL A 923 41.28 -26.50 0.52
N GLY A 924 42.07 -27.56 0.55
CA GLY A 924 43.46 -27.62 0.95
C GLY A 924 44.38 -27.45 -0.25
N GLY A 925 45.65 -27.13 0.03
CA GLY A 925 46.70 -27.02 -0.99
C GLY A 925 47.28 -28.36 -1.38
#